data_AF-A0A7V8VJM5-F1
#
_entry.id   AF-A0A7V8VJM5-F1
#
_cell.length_a   1.000
_cell.length_b   1.000
_cell.length_c   1.000
_cell.angle_alpha   90.00
_cell.angle_beta   90.00
_cell.angle_gamma   90.00
#
_symmetry.space_group_name_H-M   'P 1'
#
loop_
_entity.id
_entity.type
_entity.pdbx_description
1 polymer ?
#
loop_
_entity_poly.entity_id
_entity_poly.type
_entity_poly.pdbx_seq_one_letter_code
_entity_poly.pdbx_strand_id
1 'polypeptide(L)'
;ALSEERFSIIELLPVERFRAPLELLSPETAIVIASSDDVEPALRDHWEDVTTAMHDEDARHLYVEVSGPLRERAALSFSATQGEEEGAWRAQTPTSAARSLAEAEPQLERELRSGYRVIVSFENRGEGERARYNLNRLDPHFLEATPAAPGLFFVEASLSDGFVSPELRLAVIPFRRLVHRRRGAAAPLRGRLASFADLRVGDHVVHADHGIARFAGFETKTLAGVTRDYLQLEYRGEDKVYAPTDQLAKITRYVGAGGETPQLSALGSKRWDAVKARARRAARELAGELLNLYAERQARRGHAFAPDGEWQIELERSFPYRETADQLESIEAVKGDMESERPMDRLICGDVGYGKTEVALRAAFKSAAEGRQVMILVPTTLLAQQHFGTFTERLADYPLRIEMVSRLRRPAQTRIALADFAGGKVDILIGTHRLLSRDVRAKELGLVIVDEEQRFGVRQKELLRQLKLRVDVLSLSATPIPRTLQMSLAGLRDISVIETPPEGRRPVRTYVGPYDEQLVKRAIERETERGGQTFFLHNRVETIYETAERLRALCPEVRVAVAHGQMDERELEETMLGFLRGGADCLVATTIIESGLDVPQANTLVVERADHLGLAQAYQIRGRVGRSTERAFAYMLYPSAEALSIDAAARLATLSDHTELGSGFAIAMRDLELRGAGDLLGDEQSGHVAAVGFELYVSLLDEAVEALRAGGEEGGEEARVRFDVDVDAYVPASYVPFEAAKIDVHRRVAGAREVGDLRALRDELRDRFGPVPEPVENLLELGRARIELGRLGARTVEFRGGRLSITPLELDAAQARGLRELIPEAIYELRTQTLSLRVDDDGAARLAAVLRLSAALGEALSEQALAA
;
A
#
# COMPACT_ATOMS: atom_id res chain seq x y z
N ALA A 1 -14.99 -17.75 42.27
CA ALA A 1 -14.81 -16.57 43.14
C ALA A 1 -13.55 -15.82 42.72
N LEU A 2 -13.52 -15.31 41.49
CA LEU A 2 -12.58 -14.29 41.05
C LEU A 2 -13.48 -13.12 40.65
N SER A 3 -13.80 -12.29 41.62
CA SER A 3 -14.43 -11.00 41.37
C SER A 3 -13.43 -10.17 40.58
N GLU A 4 -13.81 -9.79 39.36
CA GLU A 4 -13.20 -8.70 38.62
C GLU A 4 -13.27 -7.43 39.48
N GLU A 5 -12.22 -7.13 40.24
CA GLU A 5 -11.95 -5.75 40.63
C GLU A 5 -11.47 -5.04 39.37
N ARG A 6 -12.42 -4.57 38.54
CA ARG A 6 -12.13 -3.55 37.55
C ARG A 6 -11.77 -2.30 38.34
N PHE A 7 -10.48 -2.01 38.45
CA PHE A 7 -10.00 -0.72 38.94
C PHE A 7 -10.76 0.39 38.21
N SER A 8 -11.30 1.34 38.96
CA SER A 8 -11.89 2.54 38.37
C SER A 8 -10.80 3.24 37.56
N ILE A 9 -11.12 3.74 36.37
CA ILE A 9 -10.16 4.49 35.54
C ILE A 9 -9.51 5.65 36.32
N ILE A 10 -10.23 6.16 37.33
CA ILE A 10 -9.80 7.22 38.27
C ILE A 10 -8.68 6.73 39.21
N GLU A 11 -8.63 5.45 39.54
CA GLU A 11 -7.55 4.85 40.35
C GLU A 11 -6.29 4.57 39.52
N LEU A 12 -6.45 4.28 38.23
CA LEU A 12 -5.34 4.06 37.28
C LEU A 12 -4.73 5.37 36.75
N LEU A 13 -5.52 6.44 36.69
CA LEU A 13 -5.11 7.77 36.23
C LEU A 13 -5.42 8.79 37.33
N PRO A 14 -4.44 9.17 38.17
CA PRO A 14 -4.65 10.20 39.17
C PRO A 14 -4.98 11.51 38.45
N VAL A 15 -6.25 11.90 38.44
CA VAL A 15 -6.74 13.12 37.75
C VAL A 15 -5.98 14.36 38.25
N GLU A 16 -5.54 14.33 39.51
CA GLU A 16 -4.70 15.37 40.14
C GLU A 16 -3.29 15.52 39.53
N ARG A 17 -2.85 14.58 38.69
CA ARG A 17 -1.59 14.66 37.93
C ARG A 17 -1.77 15.22 36.52
N PHE A 18 -3.00 15.43 36.04
CA PHE A 18 -3.23 16.09 34.77
C PHE A 18 -2.82 17.56 34.89
N ARG A 19 -1.87 17.98 34.05
CA ARG A 19 -1.44 19.37 33.89
C ARG A 19 -1.60 19.76 32.44
N ALA A 20 -1.73 21.05 32.18
CA ALA A 20 -1.68 21.53 30.80
C ALA A 20 -0.33 21.10 30.19
N PRO A 21 -0.27 20.52 28.98
CA PRO A 21 1.00 20.10 28.36
C PRO A 21 2.06 21.20 28.32
N LEU A 22 1.62 22.46 28.16
CA LEU A 22 2.50 23.63 28.17
C LEU A 22 3.13 23.91 29.55
N GLU A 23 2.48 23.54 30.64
CA GLU A 23 3.04 23.68 32.01
C GLU A 23 4.17 22.67 32.27
N LEU A 24 4.26 21.61 31.47
CA LEU A 24 5.36 20.64 31.54
C LEU A 24 6.63 21.14 30.82
N LEU A 25 6.51 22.20 30.02
CA LEU A 25 7.61 22.75 29.22
C LEU A 25 8.20 23.98 29.93
N SER A 26 9.53 24.04 30.03
CA SER A 26 10.24 25.22 30.53
C SER A 26 9.84 26.47 29.73
N PRO A 27 9.70 27.66 30.35
CA PRO A 27 9.42 28.91 29.63
C PRO A 27 10.39 29.22 28.49
N GLU A 28 11.62 28.71 28.55
CA GLU A 28 12.66 28.91 27.53
C GLU A 28 12.52 27.97 26.32
N THR A 29 11.66 26.96 26.39
CA THR A 29 11.43 26.03 25.27
C THR A 29 10.69 26.72 24.14
N ALA A 30 11.35 26.82 22.98
CA ALA A 30 10.74 27.30 21.75
C ALA A 30 9.65 26.34 21.27
N ILE A 31 8.45 26.85 21.03
CA ILE A 31 7.32 26.09 20.50
C ILE A 31 7.13 26.45 19.03
N VAL A 32 7.01 25.43 18.19
CA VAL A 32 6.80 25.58 16.76
C VAL A 32 5.48 24.91 16.40
N ILE A 33 4.57 25.67 15.79
CA ILE A 33 3.26 25.18 15.38
C ILE A 33 3.30 24.88 13.88
N ALA A 34 3.20 23.61 13.51
CA ALA A 34 2.95 23.22 12.12
C ALA A 34 1.43 23.30 11.84
N SER A 35 1.05 23.88 10.70
CA SER A 35 -0.35 24.04 10.28
C SER A 35 -1.25 24.70 11.33
N SER A 36 -0.93 25.95 11.69
CA SER A 36 -1.67 26.72 12.71
C SER A 36 -3.19 26.77 12.46
N ASP A 37 -3.59 26.75 11.19
CA ASP A 37 -4.98 26.83 10.75
C ASP A 37 -5.79 25.58 11.12
N ASP A 38 -5.12 24.44 11.30
CA ASP A 38 -5.75 23.16 11.62
C ASP A 38 -5.91 22.93 13.12
N VAL A 39 -5.22 23.70 13.97
CA VAL A 39 -5.23 23.51 15.42
C VAL A 39 -6.64 23.69 15.99
N GLU A 40 -7.28 24.80 15.69
CA GLU A 40 -8.60 25.13 16.25
C GLU A 40 -9.73 24.23 15.71
N PRO A 41 -9.78 23.93 14.39
CA PRO A 41 -10.64 22.88 13.86
C PRO A 41 -10.39 21.51 14.50
N ALA A 42 -9.14 21.08 14.67
CA ALA A 42 -8.82 19.78 15.24
C ALA A 42 -9.24 19.68 16.72
N LEU A 43 -9.07 20.75 17.50
CA LEU A 43 -9.52 20.81 18.89
C LEU A 43 -11.05 20.78 18.98
N ARG A 44 -11.76 21.51 18.11
CA ARG A 44 -13.21 21.44 18.01
C ARG A 44 -13.69 20.05 17.64
N ASP A 45 -13.07 19.44 16.63
CA ASP A 45 -13.40 18.09 16.21
C ASP A 45 -13.14 17.09 17.36
N HIS A 46 -12.03 17.21 18.08
CA HIS A 46 -11.75 16.36 19.24
C HIS A 46 -12.78 16.56 20.36
N TRP A 47 -13.22 17.80 20.58
CA TRP A 47 -14.27 18.11 21.53
C TRP A 47 -15.61 17.46 21.15
N GLU A 48 -15.95 17.47 19.86
CA GLU A 48 -17.12 16.77 19.34
C GLU A 48 -17.05 15.26 19.58
N ASP A 49 -15.86 14.64 19.44
CA ASP A 49 -15.68 13.22 19.77
C ASP A 49 -15.93 12.93 21.24
N VAL A 50 -15.36 13.74 22.13
CA VAL A 50 -15.43 13.52 23.58
C VAL A 50 -16.87 13.65 24.07
N THR A 51 -17.57 14.71 23.67
CA THR A 51 -18.99 14.92 24.03
C THR A 51 -19.90 13.84 23.44
N THR A 52 -19.60 13.38 22.23
CA THR A 52 -20.32 12.25 21.61
C THR A 52 -20.09 10.95 22.38
N ALA A 53 -18.84 10.62 22.72
CA ALA A 53 -18.49 9.40 23.43
C ALA A 53 -19.00 9.37 24.88
N MET A 54 -18.97 10.51 25.56
CA MET A 54 -19.42 10.65 26.96
C MET A 54 -20.94 10.79 27.09
N HIS A 55 -21.67 10.99 25.97
CA HIS A 55 -23.10 11.28 25.98
C HIS A 55 -23.46 12.52 26.82
N ASP A 56 -22.55 13.50 26.88
CA ASP A 56 -22.65 14.70 27.72
C ASP A 56 -22.37 15.95 26.89
N GLU A 57 -23.20 16.98 27.03
CA GLU A 57 -23.07 18.26 26.33
C GLU A 57 -22.01 19.17 26.95
N ASP A 58 -21.59 18.91 28.21
CA ASP A 58 -20.67 19.79 28.95
C ASP A 58 -19.54 19.06 29.70
N ALA A 59 -18.65 18.41 28.94
CA ALA A 59 -17.38 17.88 29.47
C ALA A 59 -16.30 18.96 29.73
N ARG A 60 -16.64 20.27 29.83
CA ARG A 60 -15.64 21.37 29.82
C ARG A 60 -14.69 21.30 31.00
N HIS A 61 -15.10 20.63 32.06
CA HIS A 61 -14.30 20.33 33.24
C HIS A 61 -13.15 19.34 32.97
N LEU A 62 -13.16 18.61 31.85
CA LEU A 62 -12.09 17.71 31.41
C LEU A 62 -11.13 18.36 30.41
N TYR A 63 -11.40 19.60 30.01
CA TYR A 63 -10.65 20.28 28.96
C TYR A 63 -9.82 21.45 29.51
N VAL A 64 -8.61 21.58 28.98
CA VAL A 64 -7.75 22.76 29.19
C VAL A 64 -7.74 23.53 27.88
N GLU A 65 -7.97 24.84 27.92
CA GLU A 65 -7.87 25.69 26.74
C GLU A 65 -6.40 25.72 26.27
N VAL A 66 -6.12 25.09 25.11
CA VAL A 66 -4.76 24.95 24.58
C VAL A 66 -4.47 25.97 23.47
N SER A 67 -5.47 26.34 22.67
CA SER A 67 -5.29 27.13 21.44
C SER A 67 -4.66 28.50 21.66
N GLY A 68 -5.19 29.28 22.60
CA GLY A 68 -4.68 30.61 22.95
C GLY A 68 -3.26 30.53 23.52
N PRO A 69 -3.04 29.79 24.62
CA PRO A 69 -1.72 29.61 25.22
C PRO A 69 -0.67 29.08 24.24
N LEU A 70 -1.04 28.16 23.34
CA LEU A 70 -0.14 27.64 22.33
C LEU A 70 0.28 28.71 21.32
N ARG A 71 -0.68 29.53 20.84
CA ARG A 71 -0.39 30.67 19.95
C ARG A 71 0.48 31.72 20.64
N GLU A 72 0.20 32.05 21.89
CA GLU A 72 0.98 33.05 22.65
C GLU A 72 2.43 32.63 22.91
N ARG A 73 2.66 31.33 23.13
CA ARG A 73 4.01 30.78 23.38
C ARG A 73 4.75 30.35 22.11
N ALA A 74 4.10 30.41 20.94
CA ALA A 74 4.71 30.00 19.69
C ALA A 74 5.86 30.93 19.31
N ALA A 75 7.05 30.37 19.12
CA ALA A 75 8.19 31.07 18.55
C ALA A 75 8.12 31.12 17.02
N LEU A 76 7.45 30.13 16.40
CA LEU A 76 7.26 30.03 14.95
C LEU A 76 5.95 29.30 14.65
N SER A 77 5.24 29.73 13.61
CA SER A 77 4.07 29.05 13.07
C SER A 77 4.20 28.87 11.56
N PHE A 78 3.65 27.76 11.05
CA PHE A 78 3.49 27.51 9.62
C PHE A 78 1.98 27.48 9.31
N SER A 79 1.58 28.23 8.29
CA SER A 79 0.19 28.31 7.83
C SER A 79 0.14 28.03 6.33
N ALA A 80 -0.95 27.40 5.88
CA ALA A 80 -1.21 27.16 4.46
C ALA A 80 -1.99 28.33 3.82
N THR A 81 -2.62 29.17 4.65
CA THR A 81 -3.39 30.33 4.20
C THR A 81 -2.53 31.58 4.11
N GLN A 82 -2.90 32.51 3.21
CA GLN A 82 -2.19 33.77 3.05
C GLN A 82 -2.53 34.71 4.21
N GLY A 83 -1.65 34.79 5.20
CA GLY A 83 -1.67 35.84 6.21
C GLY A 83 -0.79 37.03 5.83
N GLU A 84 -1.29 38.25 5.99
CA GLU A 84 -0.48 39.49 5.96
C GLU A 84 0.03 39.82 7.38
N GLU A 85 0.68 38.85 8.03
CA GLU A 85 1.27 39.06 9.36
C GLU A 85 2.68 39.66 9.25
N GLU A 86 3.00 40.59 10.15
CA GLU A 86 4.30 41.26 10.21
C GLU A 86 5.41 40.23 10.54
N GLY A 87 6.38 40.06 9.64
CA GLY A 87 7.47 39.07 9.79
C GLY A 87 7.22 37.71 9.13
N ALA A 88 6.07 37.50 8.49
CA ALA A 88 5.82 36.30 7.69
C ALA A 88 6.61 36.33 6.37
N TRP A 89 7.12 35.17 5.95
CA TRP A 89 7.75 34.95 4.65
C TRP A 89 7.14 33.74 3.97
N ARG A 90 7.15 33.73 2.63
CA ARG A 90 6.48 32.70 1.84
C ARG A 90 7.47 31.64 1.44
N ALA A 91 7.02 30.39 1.45
CA ALA A 91 7.77 29.23 1.03
C ALA A 91 6.92 28.42 0.06
N GLN A 92 7.45 28.10 -1.12
CA GLN A 92 6.77 27.27 -2.11
C GLN A 92 7.57 26.01 -2.39
N THR A 93 6.91 24.88 -2.62
CA THR A 93 7.59 23.65 -3.01
C THR A 93 8.38 23.87 -4.31
N PRO A 94 9.66 23.44 -4.40
CA PRO A 94 10.45 23.57 -5.61
C PRO A 94 9.90 22.64 -6.69
N THR A 95 9.56 23.21 -7.84
CA THR A 95 9.15 22.46 -9.03
C THR A 95 10.29 22.41 -10.04
N SER A 96 10.63 21.23 -10.55
CA SER A 96 11.52 21.07 -11.71
C SER A 96 10.95 20.02 -12.65
N ALA A 97 11.03 20.24 -13.96
CA ALA A 97 10.65 19.25 -14.97
C ALA A 97 11.86 18.47 -15.53
N ALA A 98 13.06 18.73 -15.00
CA ALA A 98 14.30 18.21 -15.55
C ALA A 98 14.45 16.71 -15.32
N ARG A 99 14.88 15.98 -16.36
CA ARG A 99 15.15 14.54 -16.33
C ARG A 99 16.64 14.22 -16.12
N SER A 100 17.49 15.24 -16.19
CA SER A 100 18.93 15.16 -15.93
C SER A 100 19.45 16.44 -15.24
N LEU A 101 20.64 16.36 -14.64
CA LEU A 101 21.32 17.52 -14.05
C LEU A 101 21.60 18.61 -15.11
N ALA A 102 21.94 18.21 -16.34
CA ALA A 102 22.17 19.13 -17.45
C ALA A 102 20.89 19.89 -17.85
N GLU A 103 19.72 19.25 -17.75
CA GLU A 103 18.42 19.91 -17.99
C GLU A 103 17.98 20.80 -16.82
N ALA A 104 18.41 20.49 -15.59
CA ALA A 104 18.12 21.30 -14.40
C ALA A 104 19.04 22.53 -14.30
N GLU A 105 20.20 22.50 -14.96
CA GLU A 105 21.23 23.54 -14.89
C GLU A 105 20.75 24.94 -15.31
N PRO A 106 19.96 25.14 -16.39
CA PRO A 106 19.40 26.44 -16.75
C PRO A 106 18.45 27.00 -15.69
N GLN A 107 17.70 26.13 -15.01
CA GLN A 107 16.81 26.53 -13.92
C GLN A 107 17.64 27.02 -12.72
N LEU A 108 18.64 26.25 -12.30
CA LEU A 108 19.55 26.65 -11.22
C LEU A 108 20.24 27.98 -11.54
N GLU A 109 20.71 28.15 -12.78
CA GLU A 109 21.35 29.38 -13.23
C GLU A 109 20.41 30.59 -13.15
N ARG A 110 19.14 30.41 -13.52
CA ARG A 110 18.11 31.46 -13.41
C ARG A 110 17.93 31.89 -11.96
N GLU A 111 17.79 30.95 -11.03
CA GLU A 111 17.63 31.25 -9.60
C GLU A 111 18.86 31.97 -9.03
N LEU A 112 20.08 31.55 -9.43
CA LEU A 112 21.32 32.22 -9.05
C LEU A 112 21.40 33.66 -9.57
N ARG A 113 21.02 33.90 -10.84
CA ARG A 113 20.97 35.24 -11.43
C ARG A 113 19.93 36.14 -10.75
N SER A 114 18.85 35.55 -10.25
CA SER A 114 17.85 36.23 -9.42
C SER A 114 18.33 36.50 -7.98
N GLY A 115 19.57 36.12 -7.65
CA GLY A 115 20.21 36.41 -6.37
C GLY A 115 19.86 35.43 -5.25
N TYR A 116 19.39 34.22 -5.59
CA TYR A 116 19.07 33.19 -4.61
C TYR A 116 20.33 32.47 -4.11
N ARG A 117 20.26 32.04 -2.84
CA ARG A 117 21.09 30.97 -2.28
C ARG A 117 20.41 29.66 -2.62
N VAL A 118 21.03 28.85 -3.47
CA VAL A 118 20.46 27.58 -3.92
C VAL A 118 21.20 26.44 -3.23
N ILE A 119 20.51 25.68 -2.39
CA ILE A 119 21.05 24.54 -1.64
C ILE A 119 20.42 23.27 -2.21
N VAL A 120 21.23 22.38 -2.76
CA VAL A 120 20.80 21.07 -3.23
C VAL A 120 21.21 20.01 -2.22
N SER A 121 20.24 19.28 -1.66
CA SER A 121 20.54 18.22 -0.69
C SER A 121 20.65 16.84 -1.35
N PHE A 122 21.63 16.06 -0.88
CA PHE A 122 21.89 14.69 -1.29
C PHE A 122 21.82 13.78 -0.07
N GLU A 123 21.34 12.55 -0.25
CA GLU A 123 21.25 11.57 0.85
C GLU A 123 22.65 11.10 1.31
N ASN A 124 23.60 11.08 0.38
CA ASN A 124 24.99 10.78 0.68
C ASN A 124 25.93 11.76 -0.05
N ARG A 125 27.08 12.05 0.55
CA ARG A 125 28.08 12.97 -0.04
C ARG A 125 28.58 12.53 -1.41
N GLY A 126 28.74 11.21 -1.62
CA GLY A 126 29.24 10.65 -2.88
C GLY A 126 28.34 10.93 -4.09
N GLU A 127 27.02 11.00 -3.91
CA GLU A 127 26.08 11.45 -4.94
C GLU A 127 26.26 12.91 -5.30
N GLY A 128 26.47 13.77 -4.30
CA GLY A 128 26.78 15.18 -4.53
C GLY A 128 28.09 15.35 -5.32
N GLU A 129 29.12 14.57 -5.00
CA GLU A 129 30.41 14.61 -5.71
C GLU A 129 30.24 14.19 -7.17
N ARG A 130 29.50 13.12 -7.45
CA ARG A 130 29.15 12.71 -8.82
C ARG A 130 28.30 13.75 -9.54
N ALA A 131 27.33 14.35 -8.86
CA ALA A 131 26.47 15.38 -9.42
C ALA A 131 27.27 16.61 -9.85
N ARG A 132 28.29 16.99 -9.07
CA ARG A 132 29.19 18.11 -9.39
C ARG A 132 29.90 17.92 -10.73
N TYR A 133 30.38 16.71 -11.04
CA TYR A 133 31.03 16.43 -12.34
C TYR A 133 30.07 16.46 -13.54
N ASN A 134 28.76 16.42 -13.30
CA ASN A 134 27.74 16.42 -14.35
C ASN A 134 27.12 17.80 -14.62
N LEU A 135 27.58 18.84 -13.91
CA LEU A 135 27.27 20.24 -14.20
C LEU A 135 28.35 20.79 -15.15
N ASN A 136 27.94 21.52 -16.18
CA ASN A 136 28.85 22.03 -17.21
C ASN A 136 29.26 23.49 -17.00
N ARG A 137 28.41 24.27 -16.32
CA ARG A 137 28.48 25.73 -16.21
C ARG A 137 28.49 26.22 -14.77
N LEU A 138 27.85 25.48 -13.86
CA LEU A 138 27.77 25.83 -12.44
C LEU A 138 28.78 25.03 -11.62
N ASP A 139 29.50 25.70 -10.70
CA ASP A 139 30.42 25.06 -9.77
C ASP A 139 29.86 25.11 -8.33
N PRO A 140 29.23 24.02 -7.85
CA PRO A 140 28.66 23.95 -6.51
C PRO A 140 29.73 23.78 -5.44
N HIS A 141 29.51 24.43 -4.29
CA HIS A 141 30.35 24.29 -3.11
C HIS A 141 29.66 23.41 -2.06
N PHE A 142 30.38 22.52 -1.38
CA PHE A 142 29.80 21.80 -0.26
C PHE A 142 29.60 22.72 0.95
N LEU A 143 28.42 22.69 1.53
CA LEU A 143 28.01 23.55 2.62
C LEU A 143 28.64 23.08 3.93
N GLU A 144 29.44 23.94 4.57
CA GLU A 144 29.97 23.70 5.94
C GLU A 144 29.28 24.59 6.98
N ALA A 145 28.73 25.73 6.57
CA ALA A 145 28.01 26.68 7.42
C ALA A 145 26.94 27.44 6.61
N THR A 146 26.07 28.20 7.28
CA THR A 146 25.01 28.98 6.62
C THR A 146 25.60 29.97 5.61
N PRO A 147 25.16 29.93 4.33
CA PRO A 147 25.78 30.74 3.29
C PRO A 147 25.31 32.19 3.39
N ALA A 148 26.28 33.12 3.45
CA ALA A 148 26.03 34.56 3.52
C ALA A 148 25.80 35.22 2.15
N ALA A 149 26.31 34.62 1.08
CA ALA A 149 26.22 35.14 -0.29
C ALA A 149 25.39 34.21 -1.20
N PRO A 150 24.74 34.73 -2.25
CA PRO A 150 24.12 33.92 -3.31
C PRO A 150 25.13 32.96 -3.95
N GLY A 151 24.69 31.75 -4.25
CA GLY A 151 25.56 30.69 -4.73
C GLY A 151 24.85 29.34 -4.77
N LEU A 152 25.44 28.38 -5.49
CA LEU A 152 24.99 26.99 -5.53
C LEU A 152 25.79 26.19 -4.49
N PHE A 153 25.08 25.57 -3.56
CA PHE A 153 25.65 24.81 -2.47
C PHE A 153 25.09 23.40 -2.44
N PHE A 154 25.93 22.42 -2.19
CA PHE A 154 25.55 21.02 -1.98
C PHE A 154 25.65 20.66 -0.51
N VAL A 155 24.69 19.90 0.01
CA VAL A 155 24.71 19.45 1.40
C VAL A 155 24.32 17.98 1.50
N GLU A 156 24.98 17.24 2.38
CA GLU A 156 24.56 15.90 2.76
C GLU A 156 23.45 16.02 3.82
N ALA A 157 22.21 15.80 3.41
CA ALA A 157 21.05 15.88 4.29
C ALA A 157 19.87 15.09 3.71
N SER A 158 19.22 14.32 4.58
CA SER A 158 17.95 13.67 4.25
C SER A 158 16.79 14.65 4.49
N LEU A 159 16.38 15.32 3.42
CA LEU A 159 15.19 16.18 3.41
C LEU A 159 14.11 15.46 2.64
N SER A 160 12.86 15.41 3.14
CA SER A 160 11.67 14.83 2.49
C SER A 160 11.05 15.74 1.42
N ASP A 161 11.22 17.04 1.55
CA ASP A 161 10.90 18.01 0.50
C ASP A 161 11.80 19.24 0.61
N GLY A 162 11.68 20.14 -0.37
CA GLY A 162 12.35 21.43 -0.38
C GLY A 162 11.39 22.60 -0.29
N PHE A 163 11.94 23.82 -0.32
CA PHE A 163 11.16 25.04 -0.46
C PHE A 163 11.96 26.12 -1.19
N VAL A 164 11.24 27.06 -1.81
CA VAL A 164 11.76 28.28 -2.40
C VAL A 164 11.05 29.45 -1.74
N SER A 165 11.81 30.36 -1.13
CA SER A 165 11.31 31.60 -0.55
C SER A 165 11.89 32.79 -1.30
N PRO A 166 11.05 33.55 -2.03
CA PRO A 166 11.47 34.80 -2.67
C PRO A 166 11.93 35.86 -1.68
N GLU A 167 11.29 35.96 -0.51
CA GLU A 167 11.62 36.95 0.51
C GLU A 167 12.99 36.67 1.14
N LEU A 168 13.30 35.39 1.43
CA LEU A 168 14.59 34.99 1.98
C LEU A 168 15.70 34.85 0.91
N ARG A 169 15.32 34.96 -0.37
CA ARG A 169 16.17 34.60 -1.53
C ARG A 169 16.88 33.27 -1.30
N LEU A 170 16.11 32.25 -0.89
CA LEU A 170 16.60 30.94 -0.50
C LEU A 170 15.81 29.86 -1.24
N ALA A 171 16.52 28.96 -1.90
CA ALA A 171 15.96 27.77 -2.52
C ALA A 171 16.66 26.54 -1.94
N VAL A 172 15.93 25.69 -1.24
CA VAL A 172 16.41 24.40 -0.73
C VAL A 172 15.71 23.31 -1.53
N ILE A 173 16.46 22.50 -2.27
CA ILE A 173 15.94 21.56 -3.26
C ILE A 173 16.57 20.18 -3.03
N PRO A 174 15.81 19.16 -2.59
CA PRO A 174 16.30 17.79 -2.59
C PRO A 174 16.66 17.35 -4.01
N PHE A 175 17.78 16.64 -4.18
CA PHE A 175 18.25 16.22 -5.50
C PHE A 175 17.19 15.45 -6.29
N ARG A 176 16.38 14.62 -5.62
CA ARG A 176 15.28 13.87 -6.23
C ARG A 176 14.10 14.73 -6.74
N ARG A 177 13.95 15.95 -6.23
CA ARG A 177 12.97 16.94 -6.72
C ARG A 177 13.57 17.78 -7.87
N LEU A 178 14.90 17.92 -7.90
CA LEU A 178 15.63 18.62 -8.94
C LEU A 178 15.69 17.80 -10.24
N VAL A 179 15.84 16.48 -10.15
CA VAL A 179 15.93 15.59 -11.31
C VAL A 179 14.93 14.44 -11.19
N HIS A 180 13.91 14.46 -12.05
CA HIS A 180 12.92 13.39 -12.21
C HIS A 180 13.54 12.27 -13.05
N ARG A 181 14.47 11.52 -12.45
CA ARG A 181 14.91 10.26 -13.06
C ARG A 181 13.71 9.31 -13.04
N ARG A 182 13.31 8.82 -14.23
CA ARG A 182 12.76 7.45 -14.32
C ARG A 182 13.78 6.58 -13.61
N ARG A 183 13.49 6.15 -12.38
CA ARG A 183 14.22 5.02 -11.81
C ARG A 183 13.97 3.90 -12.81
N GLY A 184 14.98 3.60 -13.66
CA GLY A 184 15.05 2.30 -14.30
C GLY A 184 14.89 1.33 -13.15
N ALA A 185 13.79 0.58 -13.15
CA ALA A 185 13.25 -0.09 -11.98
C ALA A 185 14.40 -0.65 -11.14
N ALA A 186 14.74 0.04 -10.05
CA ALA A 186 15.36 -0.65 -8.95
C ALA A 186 14.33 -1.72 -8.64
N ALA A 187 14.67 -2.98 -8.89
CA ALA A 187 13.77 -4.10 -8.64
C ALA A 187 13.14 -3.81 -7.29
N PRO A 188 11.81 -3.58 -7.22
CA PRO A 188 11.18 -3.32 -5.95
C PRO A 188 11.60 -4.48 -5.05
N LEU A 189 12.04 -4.18 -3.82
CA LEU A 189 12.34 -5.19 -2.80
C LEU A 189 11.32 -6.32 -2.94
N ARG A 190 11.78 -7.52 -3.35
CA ARG A 190 10.93 -8.72 -3.53
C ARG A 190 10.14 -8.91 -2.24
N GLY A 191 8.90 -8.43 -2.25
CA GLY A 191 8.12 -8.13 -1.07
C GLY A 191 7.50 -9.36 -0.44
N ARG A 192 8.32 -10.31 0.02
CA ARG A 192 7.88 -11.41 0.90
C ARG A 192 7.58 -10.94 2.34
N LEU A 193 7.56 -9.65 2.59
CA LEU A 193 8.00 -9.10 3.88
C LEU A 193 7.14 -7.92 4.36
N ALA A 194 5.81 -8.05 4.43
CA ALA A 194 4.98 -7.09 5.16
C ALA A 194 3.98 -7.73 6.15
N SER A 195 3.58 -9.00 5.99
CA SER A 195 2.48 -9.60 6.78
C SER A 195 2.87 -10.14 8.17
N PHE A 196 4.16 -10.12 8.54
CA PHE A 196 4.65 -10.71 9.80
C PHE A 196 4.66 -9.76 11.01
N ALA A 197 4.57 -8.45 10.81
CA ALA A 197 4.51 -7.50 11.93
C ALA A 197 3.23 -7.68 12.77
N ASP A 198 2.18 -8.25 12.16
CA ASP A 198 0.88 -8.51 12.78
C ASP A 198 0.71 -9.95 13.29
N LEU A 199 1.76 -10.78 13.25
CA LEU A 199 1.66 -12.19 13.65
C LEU A 199 1.47 -12.31 15.17
N ARG A 200 0.35 -12.87 15.60
CA ARG A 200 0.01 -13.09 17.02
C ARG A 200 0.08 -14.56 17.36
N VAL A 201 0.42 -14.86 18.61
CA VAL A 201 0.33 -16.23 19.15
C VAL A 201 -1.09 -16.76 18.90
N GLY A 202 -1.19 -17.94 18.28
CA GLY A 202 -2.45 -18.54 17.83
C GLY A 202 -2.72 -18.41 16.33
N ASP A 203 -2.03 -17.52 15.61
CA ASP A 203 -2.19 -17.37 14.16
C ASP A 203 -1.74 -18.62 13.40
N HIS A 204 -2.35 -18.83 12.24
CA HIS A 204 -1.95 -19.90 11.34
C HIS A 204 -0.83 -19.43 10.41
N VAL A 205 0.19 -20.26 10.24
CA VAL A 205 1.32 -20.01 9.35
C VAL A 205 1.54 -21.21 8.44
N VAL A 206 2.14 -20.96 7.29
CA VAL A 206 2.57 -21.99 6.34
C VAL A 206 4.07 -22.08 6.39
N HIS A 207 4.60 -23.24 6.76
CA HIS A 207 6.00 -23.58 6.54
C HIS A 207 6.14 -24.21 5.16
N ALA A 208 6.98 -23.65 4.29
CA ALA A 208 7.13 -24.10 2.89
C ALA A 208 7.40 -25.61 2.73
N ASP A 209 8.07 -26.22 3.71
CA ASP A 209 8.45 -27.64 3.71
C ASP A 209 7.54 -28.56 4.57
N HIS A 210 6.80 -28.00 5.53
CA HIS A 210 6.11 -28.79 6.56
C HIS A 210 4.59 -28.58 6.58
N GLY A 211 4.11 -27.55 5.88
CA GLY A 211 2.70 -27.25 5.76
C GLY A 211 2.17 -26.28 6.80
N ILE A 212 0.85 -26.31 6.98
CA ILE A 212 0.12 -25.38 7.83
C ILE A 212 0.33 -25.74 9.30
N ALA A 213 0.78 -24.77 10.10
CA ALA A 213 1.01 -24.86 11.53
C ALA A 213 0.32 -23.70 12.26
N ARG A 214 0.17 -23.82 13.58
CA ARG A 214 -0.21 -22.73 14.46
C ARG A 214 1.05 -22.13 15.08
N PHE A 215 1.17 -20.81 15.03
CA PHE A 215 2.27 -20.08 15.66
C PHE A 215 2.05 -20.00 17.17
N ALA A 216 3.03 -20.47 17.95
CA ALA A 216 2.95 -20.54 19.41
C ALA A 216 3.88 -19.55 20.14
N GLY A 217 4.60 -18.70 19.40
CA GLY A 217 5.50 -17.68 19.97
C GLY A 217 6.98 -17.92 19.63
N PHE A 218 7.83 -17.03 20.17
CA PHE A 218 9.27 -17.21 20.17
C PHE A 218 9.74 -17.78 21.50
N GLU A 219 10.64 -18.75 21.45
CA GLU A 219 11.29 -19.29 22.64
C GLU A 219 12.80 -19.16 22.50
N THR A 220 13.42 -18.42 23.41
CA THR A 220 14.87 -18.37 23.53
C THR A 220 15.33 -19.64 24.25
N LYS A 221 16.10 -20.49 23.57
CA LYS A 221 16.63 -21.72 24.15
C LYS A 221 18.13 -21.72 24.16
N THR A 222 18.68 -22.19 25.27
CA THR A 222 20.09 -22.55 25.38
C THR A 222 20.21 -24.05 25.14
N LEU A 223 20.75 -24.44 23.99
CA LEU A 223 21.01 -25.84 23.64
C LEU A 223 22.52 -26.05 23.51
N ALA A 224 23.06 -27.05 24.19
CA ALA A 224 24.49 -27.37 24.18
C ALA A 224 25.41 -26.16 24.48
N GLY A 225 24.95 -25.22 25.32
CA GLY A 225 25.71 -24.01 25.70
C GLY A 225 25.55 -22.82 24.75
N VAL A 226 24.75 -22.92 23.70
CA VAL A 226 24.48 -21.85 22.73
C VAL A 226 23.05 -21.35 22.87
N THR A 227 22.88 -20.05 23.02
CA THR A 227 21.58 -19.39 23.18
C THR A 227 21.09 -18.84 21.85
N ARG A 228 19.93 -19.33 21.38
CA ARG A 228 19.29 -18.89 20.13
C ARG A 228 17.79 -18.70 20.32
N ASP A 229 17.22 -17.83 19.50
CA ASP A 229 15.78 -17.68 19.36
C ASP A 229 15.22 -18.72 18.38
N TYR A 230 14.15 -19.39 18.76
CA TYR A 230 13.42 -20.33 17.92
C TYR A 230 11.96 -19.90 17.77
N LEU A 231 11.39 -20.12 16.59
CA LEU A 231 9.97 -20.02 16.36
C LEU A 231 9.29 -21.34 16.77
N GLN A 232 8.35 -21.28 17.71
CA GLN A 232 7.56 -22.45 18.07
C GLN A 232 6.35 -22.58 17.15
N LEU A 233 6.27 -23.70 16.44
CA LEU A 233 5.17 -24.05 15.54
C LEU A 233 4.48 -25.33 16.01
N GLU A 234 3.16 -25.30 16.08
CA GLU A 234 2.32 -26.42 16.50
C GLU A 234 1.59 -27.03 15.31
N TYR A 235 1.76 -28.32 15.12
CA TYR A 235 1.18 -29.12 14.04
C TYR A 235 0.06 -30.02 14.58
N ARG A 236 -0.60 -30.74 13.67
CA ARG A 236 -1.70 -31.63 14.04
C ARG A 236 -1.22 -32.73 15.00
N GLY A 237 -1.95 -32.94 16.08
CA GLY A 237 -1.61 -33.94 17.10
C GLY A 237 -0.73 -33.42 18.24
N GLU A 238 -0.67 -32.09 18.43
CA GLU A 238 0.18 -31.41 19.42
C GLU A 238 1.69 -31.54 19.18
N ASP A 239 2.08 -31.99 17.99
CA ASP A 239 3.48 -32.02 17.56
C ASP A 239 4.06 -30.60 17.49
N LYS A 240 5.22 -30.39 18.12
CA LYS A 240 5.90 -29.09 18.17
C LYS A 240 7.20 -29.11 17.36
N VAL A 241 7.37 -28.09 16.52
CA VAL A 241 8.62 -27.82 15.79
C VAL A 241 9.19 -26.49 16.27
N TYR A 242 10.47 -26.50 16.61
CA TYR A 242 11.24 -25.29 16.91
C TYR A 242 12.02 -24.92 15.67
N ALA A 243 11.46 -24.01 14.86
CA ALA A 243 12.09 -23.55 13.63
C ALA A 243 13.15 -22.48 13.97
N PRO A 244 14.41 -22.67 13.54
CA PRO A 244 15.45 -21.64 13.69
C PRO A 244 15.06 -20.30 13.03
N THR A 245 15.52 -19.18 13.58
CA THR A 245 15.18 -17.83 13.06
C THR A 245 15.68 -17.58 11.63
N ASP A 246 16.75 -18.24 11.19
CA ASP A 246 17.25 -18.18 9.80
C ASP A 246 16.26 -18.78 8.79
N GLN A 247 15.35 -19.66 9.24
CA GLN A 247 14.30 -20.25 8.42
C GLN A 247 13.00 -19.43 8.39
N LEU A 248 12.94 -18.28 9.06
CA LEU A 248 11.75 -17.41 9.06
C LEU A 248 11.27 -17.05 7.65
N ALA A 249 12.17 -16.93 6.68
CA ALA A 249 11.77 -16.63 5.30
C ALA A 249 11.04 -17.77 4.57
N LYS A 250 11.05 -18.99 5.12
CA LYS A 250 10.26 -20.13 4.63
C LYS A 250 8.87 -20.19 5.25
N ILE A 251 8.60 -19.30 6.19
CA ILE A 251 7.37 -19.25 6.94
C ILE A 251 6.61 -18.06 6.38
N THR A 252 5.35 -18.29 6.02
CA THR A 252 4.43 -17.24 5.58
C THR A 252 3.18 -17.28 6.43
N ARG A 253 2.51 -16.14 6.63
CA ARG A 253 1.21 -16.16 7.31
C ARG A 253 0.21 -16.93 6.44
N TYR A 254 -0.56 -17.81 7.05
CA TYR A 254 -1.63 -18.51 6.32
C TYR A 254 -2.79 -17.54 6.10
N VAL A 255 -3.12 -17.38 4.83
CA VAL A 255 -4.24 -16.60 4.34
C VAL A 255 -5.09 -17.54 3.50
N GLY A 256 -6.23 -17.95 4.06
CA GLY A 256 -7.19 -18.88 3.46
C GLY A 256 -8.55 -18.22 3.23
N ALA A 257 -9.36 -18.79 2.33
CA ALA A 257 -10.66 -18.25 1.96
C ALA A 257 -11.72 -18.46 3.06
N GLY A 258 -12.48 -17.41 3.39
CA GLY A 258 -13.79 -17.54 4.06
C GLY A 258 -13.77 -17.68 5.59
N GLY A 259 -12.67 -17.37 6.29
CA GLY A 259 -12.63 -17.41 7.76
C GLY A 259 -12.71 -18.81 8.39
N GLU A 260 -12.71 -19.88 7.58
CA GLU A 260 -12.61 -21.25 8.09
C GLU A 260 -11.21 -21.53 8.64
N THR A 261 -11.15 -22.19 9.80
CA THR A 261 -9.89 -22.57 10.43
C THR A 261 -9.22 -23.68 9.60
N PRO A 262 -7.99 -23.50 9.09
CA PRO A 262 -7.37 -24.50 8.24
C PRO A 262 -7.02 -25.77 9.01
N GLN A 263 -7.04 -26.91 8.32
CA GLN A 263 -6.52 -28.14 8.92
C GLN A 263 -5.00 -28.09 9.05
N LEU A 264 -4.52 -28.20 10.29
CA LEU A 264 -3.08 -28.31 10.56
C LEU A 264 -2.49 -29.53 9.84
N SER A 265 -1.28 -29.35 9.31
CA SER A 265 -0.53 -30.41 8.63
C SER A 265 0.04 -31.39 9.65
N ALA A 266 0.30 -32.63 9.21
CA ALA A 266 0.98 -33.64 10.01
C ALA A 266 2.43 -33.79 9.56
N LEU A 267 3.35 -33.77 10.52
CA LEU A 267 4.79 -33.87 10.29
C LEU A 267 5.16 -35.24 9.70
N GLY A 268 6.15 -35.25 8.80
CA GLY A 268 6.64 -36.48 8.15
C GLY A 268 5.70 -37.09 7.11
N SER A 269 4.55 -36.48 6.81
CA SER A 269 3.61 -36.99 5.80
C SER A 269 3.92 -36.44 4.39
N LYS A 270 3.95 -37.31 3.38
CA LYS A 270 4.05 -36.91 1.95
C LYS A 270 2.81 -36.15 1.42
N ARG A 271 1.82 -35.91 2.29
CA ARG A 271 0.56 -35.24 1.93
C ARG A 271 0.81 -33.78 1.56
N TRP A 272 1.69 -33.09 2.29
CA TRP A 272 2.04 -31.70 1.99
C TRP A 272 2.72 -31.58 0.63
N ASP A 273 3.68 -32.46 0.32
CA ASP A 273 4.34 -32.50 -0.98
C ASP A 273 3.35 -32.67 -2.13
N ALA A 274 2.35 -33.55 -1.97
CA ALA A 274 1.30 -33.77 -2.97
C ALA A 274 0.34 -32.57 -3.14
N VAL A 275 0.13 -31.78 -2.08
CA VAL A 275 -0.65 -30.53 -2.12
C VAL A 275 0.16 -29.44 -2.82
N LYS A 276 1.42 -29.24 -2.42
CA LYS A 276 2.36 -28.30 -3.05
C LYS A 276 2.56 -28.59 -4.54
N ALA A 277 2.71 -29.86 -4.92
CA ALA A 277 2.85 -30.28 -6.32
C ALA A 277 1.59 -30.07 -7.17
N ARG A 278 0.39 -30.10 -6.56
CA ARG A 278 -0.86 -29.73 -7.26
C ARG A 278 -0.96 -28.22 -7.44
N ALA A 279 -0.70 -27.45 -6.40
CA ALA A 279 -0.70 -25.98 -6.48
C ALA A 279 0.33 -25.47 -7.50
N ARG A 280 1.54 -26.04 -7.53
CA ARG A 280 2.58 -25.68 -8.51
C ARG A 280 2.15 -25.97 -9.96
N ARG A 281 1.42 -27.06 -10.21
CA ARG A 281 0.89 -27.37 -11.56
C ARG A 281 -0.15 -26.33 -11.99
N ALA A 282 -1.10 -26.02 -11.13
CA ALA A 282 -2.12 -25.00 -11.39
C ALA A 282 -1.49 -23.61 -11.62
N ALA A 283 -0.51 -23.23 -10.80
CA ALA A 283 0.25 -21.99 -10.99
C ALA A 283 0.98 -21.94 -12.34
N ARG A 284 1.53 -23.07 -12.80
CA ARG A 284 2.21 -23.17 -14.10
C ARG A 284 1.26 -23.10 -15.29
N GLU A 285 0.07 -23.69 -15.18
CA GLU A 285 -1.00 -23.57 -16.18
C GLU A 285 -1.43 -22.10 -16.32
N LEU A 286 -1.72 -21.44 -15.19
CA LEU A 286 -2.08 -20.02 -15.16
C LEU A 286 -0.97 -19.12 -15.72
N ALA A 287 0.29 -19.35 -15.32
CA ALA A 287 1.44 -18.62 -15.86
C ALA A 287 1.54 -18.78 -17.38
N GLY A 288 1.32 -19.99 -17.90
CA GLY A 288 1.28 -20.28 -19.33
C GLY A 288 0.17 -19.53 -20.07
N GLU A 289 -1.04 -19.49 -19.51
CA GLU A 289 -2.15 -18.72 -20.07
C GLU A 289 -1.84 -17.21 -20.13
N LEU A 290 -1.31 -16.65 -19.04
CA LEU A 290 -0.95 -15.23 -18.97
C LEU A 290 0.17 -14.88 -19.94
N LEU A 291 1.21 -15.71 -20.04
CA LEU A 291 2.32 -15.53 -20.98
C LEU A 291 1.87 -15.65 -22.43
N ASN A 292 0.99 -16.61 -22.75
CA ASN A 292 0.45 -16.76 -24.10
C ASN A 292 -0.38 -15.54 -24.51
N LEU A 293 -1.27 -15.06 -23.62
CA LEU A 293 -2.05 -13.86 -23.87
C LEU A 293 -1.13 -12.65 -24.13
N TYR A 294 -0.07 -12.51 -23.35
CA TYR A 294 0.89 -11.43 -23.49
C TYR A 294 1.75 -11.56 -24.77
N ALA A 295 2.19 -12.76 -25.11
CA ALA A 295 2.93 -13.04 -26.34
C ALA A 295 2.08 -12.74 -27.59
N GLU A 296 0.80 -13.16 -27.59
CA GLU A 296 -0.14 -12.82 -28.65
C GLU A 296 -0.35 -11.31 -28.79
N ARG A 297 -0.32 -10.55 -27.68
CA ARG A 297 -0.41 -9.09 -27.70
C ARG A 297 0.87 -8.44 -28.20
N GLN A 298 2.04 -8.89 -27.76
CA GLN A 298 3.33 -8.35 -28.24
C GLN A 298 3.53 -8.59 -29.75
N ALA A 299 3.02 -9.71 -30.26
CA ALA A 299 3.06 -10.02 -31.68
C ALA A 299 2.08 -9.17 -32.52
N ARG A 300 1.04 -8.60 -31.90
CA ARG A 300 0.05 -7.76 -32.56
C ARG A 300 0.45 -6.29 -32.51
N ARG A 301 0.32 -5.62 -33.64
CA ARG A 301 0.39 -4.16 -33.70
C ARG A 301 -0.97 -3.58 -33.35
N GLY A 302 -0.98 -2.72 -32.33
CA GLY A 302 -2.10 -1.87 -31.95
C GLY A 302 -2.08 -0.57 -32.73
N HIS A 303 -2.78 0.43 -32.19
CA HIS A 303 -2.72 1.80 -32.70
C HIS A 303 -1.91 2.65 -31.73
N ALA A 304 -0.81 3.23 -32.21
CA ALA A 304 -0.05 4.22 -31.47
C ALA A 304 -0.72 5.58 -31.62
N PHE A 305 -1.23 6.12 -30.52
CA PHE A 305 -1.78 7.47 -30.46
C PHE A 305 -0.65 8.51 -30.56
N ALA A 306 -0.97 9.70 -31.06
CA ALA A 306 -0.02 10.79 -31.16
C ALA A 306 0.36 11.37 -29.77
N PRO A 307 1.54 12.00 -29.64
CA PRO A 307 1.86 12.82 -28.47
C PRO A 307 0.81 13.89 -28.20
N ASP A 308 0.73 14.34 -26.95
CA ASP A 308 -0.30 15.30 -26.51
C ASP A 308 -0.28 16.60 -27.34
N GLY A 309 -1.44 16.94 -27.91
CA GLY A 309 -1.68 18.21 -28.59
C GLY A 309 -2.11 19.33 -27.64
N GLU A 310 -2.32 20.53 -28.19
CA GLU A 310 -2.67 21.73 -27.40
C GLU A 310 -3.96 21.53 -26.58
N TRP A 311 -5.00 20.93 -27.17
CA TRP A 311 -6.26 20.66 -26.46
C TRP A 311 -6.10 19.72 -25.26
N GLN A 312 -5.20 18.74 -25.35
CA GLN A 312 -4.92 17.82 -24.23
C GLN A 312 -4.26 18.59 -23.07
N ILE A 313 -3.27 19.43 -23.38
CA ILE A 313 -2.57 20.25 -22.38
C ILE A 313 -3.55 21.25 -21.73
N GLU A 314 -4.47 21.83 -22.51
CA GLU A 314 -5.49 22.74 -22.00
C GLU A 314 -6.47 22.04 -21.05
N LEU A 315 -6.97 20.85 -21.42
CA LEU A 315 -7.87 20.05 -20.58
C LEU A 315 -7.22 19.69 -19.24
N GLU A 316 -5.93 19.38 -19.27
CA GLU A 316 -5.16 19.02 -18.08
C GLU A 316 -4.95 20.23 -17.18
N ARG A 317 -4.67 21.40 -17.76
CA ARG A 317 -4.53 22.66 -17.01
C ARG A 317 -5.86 23.17 -16.44
N SER A 318 -6.99 22.80 -17.05
CA SER A 318 -8.32 23.16 -16.55
C SER A 318 -8.77 22.30 -15.37
N PHE A 319 -7.97 21.29 -14.97
CA PHE A 319 -8.30 20.45 -13.83
C PHE A 319 -8.31 21.29 -12.54
N PRO A 320 -9.45 21.32 -11.80
CA PRO A 320 -9.61 22.23 -10.66
C PRO A 320 -8.86 21.80 -9.39
N TYR A 321 -8.24 20.61 -9.39
CA TYR A 321 -7.51 20.05 -8.26
C TYR A 321 -6.04 19.88 -8.61
N ARG A 322 -5.17 19.86 -7.60
CA ARG A 322 -3.76 19.53 -7.78
C ARG A 322 -3.57 18.01 -7.75
N GLU A 323 -2.91 17.49 -8.78
CA GLU A 323 -2.62 16.06 -8.85
C GLU A 323 -1.55 15.63 -7.83
N THR A 324 -1.71 14.43 -7.30
CA THR A 324 -0.69 13.78 -6.46
C THR A 324 0.43 13.20 -7.32
N ALA A 325 1.58 12.89 -6.70
CA ALA A 325 2.70 12.26 -7.42
C ALA A 325 2.29 10.94 -8.09
N ASP A 326 1.55 10.09 -7.37
CA ASP A 326 1.06 8.79 -7.88
C ASP A 326 0.06 8.95 -9.04
N GLN A 327 -0.78 10.00 -8.99
CA GLN A 327 -1.69 10.33 -10.07
C GLN A 327 -0.92 10.75 -11.33
N LEU A 328 0.07 11.63 -11.19
CA LEU A 328 0.91 12.05 -12.32
C LEU A 328 1.68 10.87 -12.93
N GLU A 329 2.27 10.02 -12.10
CA GLU A 329 2.94 8.79 -12.58
C GLU A 329 1.97 7.87 -13.33
N SER A 330 0.76 7.69 -12.80
CA SER A 330 -0.28 6.86 -13.44
C SER A 330 -0.75 7.45 -14.78
N ILE A 331 -0.95 8.76 -14.86
CA ILE A 331 -1.35 9.46 -16.08
C ILE A 331 -0.28 9.30 -17.16
N GLU A 332 0.98 9.55 -16.81
CA GLU A 332 2.08 9.44 -17.77
C GLU A 332 2.33 7.99 -18.20
N ALA A 333 2.14 7.02 -17.32
CA ALA A 333 2.21 5.61 -17.69
C ALA A 333 1.11 5.21 -18.68
N VAL A 334 -0.14 5.65 -18.46
CA VAL A 334 -1.26 5.40 -19.38
C VAL A 334 -1.00 6.04 -20.75
N LYS A 335 -0.61 7.32 -20.79
CA LYS A 335 -0.31 8.01 -22.05
C LYS A 335 0.84 7.37 -22.79
N GLY A 336 1.92 7.02 -22.09
CA GLY A 336 3.08 6.34 -22.67
C GLY A 336 2.74 4.99 -23.28
N ASP A 337 1.80 4.25 -22.68
CA ASP A 337 1.30 3.00 -23.26
C ASP A 337 0.43 3.24 -24.49
N MET A 338 -0.46 4.25 -24.47
CA MET A 338 -1.29 4.63 -25.62
C MET A 338 -0.44 5.11 -26.80
N GLU A 339 0.70 5.75 -26.57
CA GLU A 339 1.63 6.18 -27.62
C GLU A 339 2.48 5.02 -28.19
N SER A 340 2.34 3.81 -27.65
CA SER A 340 3.05 2.63 -28.09
C SER A 340 2.38 1.96 -29.30
N GLU A 341 3.16 1.28 -30.14
CA GLU A 341 2.61 0.40 -31.19
C GLU A 341 1.96 -0.88 -30.64
N ARG A 342 2.06 -1.12 -29.33
CA ARG A 342 1.50 -2.30 -28.65
C ARG A 342 0.17 -1.92 -28.00
N PRO A 343 -0.89 -2.74 -28.13
CA PRO A 343 -2.13 -2.46 -27.42
C PRO A 343 -1.90 -2.38 -25.90
N MET A 344 -2.44 -1.37 -25.24
CA MET A 344 -2.36 -1.17 -23.78
C MET A 344 -3.28 -2.16 -23.03
N ASP A 345 -2.85 -2.69 -21.88
CA ASP A 345 -3.70 -3.36 -20.87
C ASP A 345 -3.21 -3.01 -19.48
N ARG A 346 -3.74 -1.89 -19.00
CA ARG A 346 -3.34 -1.30 -17.73
C ARG A 346 -4.47 -1.36 -16.72
N LEU A 347 -4.12 -1.71 -15.49
CA LEU A 347 -5.01 -1.63 -14.34
C LEU A 347 -4.59 -0.48 -13.41
N ILE A 348 -5.50 0.46 -13.17
CA ILE A 348 -5.34 1.52 -12.17
C ILE A 348 -6.02 1.06 -10.89
N CYS A 349 -5.23 0.88 -9.85
CA CYS A 349 -5.69 0.59 -8.50
C CYS A 349 -5.59 1.86 -7.66
N GLY A 350 -6.58 2.13 -6.83
CA GLY A 350 -6.52 3.22 -5.86
C GLY A 350 -7.82 3.29 -5.06
N ASP A 351 -7.82 3.93 -3.91
CA ASP A 351 -9.03 4.02 -3.10
C ASP A 351 -10.13 4.86 -3.81
N VAL A 352 -11.37 4.71 -3.38
CA VAL A 352 -12.50 5.51 -3.83
C VAL A 352 -12.17 6.98 -3.61
N GLY A 353 -12.29 7.82 -4.65
CA GLY A 353 -12.00 9.26 -4.56
C GLY A 353 -10.54 9.65 -4.78
N TYR A 354 -9.63 8.72 -5.09
CA TYR A 354 -8.21 9.04 -5.36
C TYR A 354 -7.96 9.48 -6.81
N GLY A 355 -8.99 9.97 -7.52
CA GLY A 355 -8.83 10.52 -8.87
C GLY A 355 -8.67 9.50 -10.01
N LYS A 356 -9.02 8.22 -9.81
CA LYS A 356 -9.01 7.19 -10.88
C LYS A 356 -9.80 7.62 -12.13
N THR A 357 -10.94 8.28 -11.92
CA THR A 357 -11.78 8.80 -13.00
C THR A 357 -11.08 9.86 -13.84
N GLU A 358 -10.22 10.70 -13.23
CA GLU A 358 -9.47 11.73 -13.97
C GLU A 358 -8.42 11.09 -14.88
N VAL A 359 -7.74 10.03 -14.43
CA VAL A 359 -6.81 9.24 -15.27
C VAL A 359 -7.54 8.67 -16.49
N ALA A 360 -8.72 8.07 -16.26
CA ALA A 360 -9.57 7.53 -17.32
C ALA A 360 -10.10 8.59 -18.28
N LEU A 361 -10.47 9.76 -17.78
CA LEU A 361 -10.97 10.87 -18.56
C LEU A 361 -9.90 11.42 -19.51
N ARG A 362 -8.67 11.60 -19.03
CA ARG A 362 -7.54 12.05 -19.87
C ARG A 362 -7.21 11.06 -20.98
N ALA A 363 -7.24 9.75 -20.68
CA ALA A 363 -7.07 8.70 -21.68
C ALA A 363 -8.19 8.69 -22.73
N ALA A 364 -9.45 8.82 -22.28
CA ALA A 364 -10.60 8.89 -23.17
C ALA A 364 -10.54 10.12 -24.10
N PHE A 365 -10.16 11.27 -23.55
CA PHE A 365 -10.00 12.49 -24.34
C PHE A 365 -8.91 12.35 -25.41
N LYS A 366 -7.74 11.80 -25.05
CA LYS A 366 -6.65 11.52 -26.00
C LYS A 366 -7.13 10.66 -27.17
N SER A 367 -7.87 9.59 -26.89
CA SER A 367 -8.43 8.73 -27.95
C SER A 367 -9.47 9.46 -28.80
N ALA A 368 -10.42 10.14 -28.17
CA ALA A 368 -11.53 10.80 -28.85
C ALA A 368 -11.07 12.01 -29.69
N ALA A 369 -10.09 12.77 -29.22
CA ALA A 369 -9.51 13.91 -29.94
C ALA A 369 -8.79 13.49 -31.23
N GLU A 370 -8.26 12.26 -31.30
CA GLU A 370 -7.69 11.68 -32.52
C GLU A 370 -8.75 11.01 -33.43
N GLY A 371 -10.05 11.17 -33.10
CA GLY A 371 -11.16 10.63 -33.89
C GLY A 371 -11.41 9.14 -33.69
N ARG A 372 -10.83 8.52 -32.65
CA ARG A 372 -11.11 7.13 -32.27
C ARG A 372 -12.06 7.06 -31.10
N GLN A 373 -13.10 6.26 -31.27
CA GLN A 373 -14.20 6.15 -30.32
C GLN A 373 -13.77 5.41 -29.05
N VAL A 374 -14.40 5.78 -27.94
CA VAL A 374 -14.16 5.22 -26.61
C VAL A 374 -15.42 4.53 -26.10
N MET A 375 -15.26 3.35 -25.51
CA MET A 375 -16.32 2.70 -24.73
C MET A 375 -15.96 2.72 -23.24
N ILE A 376 -16.89 3.16 -22.39
CA ILE A 376 -16.75 3.09 -20.93
C ILE A 376 -17.78 2.11 -20.38
N LEU A 377 -17.28 0.99 -19.88
CA LEU A 377 -18.04 -0.13 -19.33
C LEU A 377 -18.08 -0.04 -17.82
N VAL A 378 -19.29 0.03 -17.27
CA VAL A 378 -19.55 0.13 -15.83
C VAL A 378 -20.54 -0.94 -15.38
N PRO A 379 -20.52 -1.38 -14.11
CA PRO A 379 -21.37 -2.48 -13.66
C PRO A 379 -22.83 -2.06 -13.45
N THR A 380 -23.07 -0.80 -13.09
CA THR A 380 -24.40 -0.29 -12.70
C THR A 380 -24.82 0.91 -13.55
N THR A 381 -26.13 1.09 -13.69
CA THR A 381 -26.75 2.24 -14.37
C THR A 381 -26.46 3.57 -13.69
N LEU A 382 -26.30 3.55 -12.36
CA LEU A 382 -25.95 4.72 -11.55
C LEU A 382 -24.51 5.17 -11.81
N LEU A 383 -23.55 4.23 -11.84
CA LEU A 383 -22.18 4.55 -12.26
C LEU A 383 -22.14 5.06 -13.70
N ALA A 384 -22.99 4.53 -14.60
CA ALA A 384 -23.06 5.02 -15.98
C ALA A 384 -23.51 6.48 -16.01
N GLN A 385 -24.50 6.84 -15.20
CA GLN A 385 -25.00 8.21 -15.09
C GLN A 385 -23.95 9.14 -14.44
N GLN A 386 -23.22 8.66 -13.44
CA GLN A 386 -22.14 9.42 -12.81
C GLN A 386 -21.02 9.73 -13.81
N HIS A 387 -20.47 8.71 -14.46
CA HIS A 387 -19.45 8.89 -15.49
C HIS A 387 -19.96 9.79 -16.62
N PHE A 388 -21.21 9.61 -17.07
CA PHE A 388 -21.81 10.48 -18.08
C PHE A 388 -21.88 11.95 -17.64
N GLY A 389 -22.28 12.22 -16.40
CA GLY A 389 -22.28 13.56 -15.82
C GLY A 389 -20.88 14.18 -15.80
N THR A 390 -19.91 13.51 -15.18
CA THR A 390 -18.52 13.99 -15.06
C THR A 390 -17.88 14.24 -16.42
N PHE A 391 -18.05 13.32 -17.37
CA PHE A 391 -17.46 13.46 -18.70
C PHE A 391 -18.13 14.58 -19.50
N THR A 392 -19.45 14.73 -19.41
CA THR A 392 -20.17 15.81 -20.10
C THR A 392 -19.78 17.18 -19.56
N GLU A 393 -19.60 17.30 -18.24
CA GLU A 393 -19.18 18.55 -17.60
C GLU A 393 -17.73 18.90 -17.92
N ARG A 394 -16.78 17.97 -17.70
CA ARG A 394 -15.35 18.20 -17.94
C ARG A 394 -15.00 18.42 -19.41
N LEU A 395 -15.77 17.85 -20.34
CA LEU A 395 -15.51 17.94 -21.78
C LEU A 395 -16.46 18.91 -22.51
N ALA A 396 -17.20 19.75 -21.77
CA ALA A 396 -18.21 20.66 -22.34
C ALA A 396 -17.65 21.66 -23.37
N ASP A 397 -16.39 22.09 -23.18
CA ASP A 397 -15.72 23.06 -24.04
C ASP A 397 -15.14 22.45 -25.32
N TYR A 398 -15.26 21.13 -25.51
CA TYR A 398 -14.69 20.40 -26.64
C TYR A 398 -15.79 19.89 -27.59
N PRO A 399 -15.51 19.79 -28.89
CA PRO A 399 -16.49 19.35 -29.90
C PRO A 399 -16.66 17.82 -29.91
N LEU A 400 -16.73 17.19 -28.75
CA LEU A 400 -16.91 15.74 -28.59
C LEU A 400 -18.35 15.42 -28.22
N ARG A 401 -18.93 14.42 -28.89
CA ARG A 401 -20.28 13.92 -28.58
C ARG A 401 -20.21 12.72 -27.66
N ILE A 402 -20.75 12.90 -26.46
CA ILE A 402 -20.81 11.88 -25.42
C ILE A 402 -22.26 11.39 -25.32
N GLU A 403 -22.47 10.08 -25.32
CA GLU A 403 -23.78 9.47 -25.13
C GLU A 403 -23.74 8.37 -24.06
N MET A 404 -24.89 8.11 -23.46
CA MET A 404 -25.05 7.05 -22.46
C MET A 404 -26.09 6.01 -22.90
N VAL A 405 -25.77 4.74 -22.71
CA VAL A 405 -26.67 3.61 -22.87
C VAL A 405 -26.90 2.95 -21.51
N SER A 406 -28.08 3.17 -20.94
CA SER A 406 -28.52 2.58 -19.68
C SER A 406 -30.02 2.31 -19.71
N ARG A 407 -30.54 1.60 -18.70
CA ARG A 407 -31.99 1.33 -18.56
C ARG A 407 -32.82 2.60 -18.35
N LEU A 408 -32.18 3.68 -17.86
CA LEU A 408 -32.79 4.99 -17.64
C LEU A 408 -33.10 5.75 -18.94
N ARG A 409 -32.47 5.38 -20.07
CA ARG A 409 -32.70 6.03 -21.36
C ARG A 409 -33.91 5.40 -22.06
N ARG A 410 -34.69 6.23 -22.75
CA ARG A 410 -35.82 5.73 -23.53
C ARG A 410 -35.30 4.82 -24.67
N PRO A 411 -35.99 3.73 -25.02
CA PRO A 411 -35.53 2.82 -26.07
C PRO A 411 -35.29 3.48 -27.44
N ALA A 412 -35.97 4.58 -27.74
CA ALA A 412 -35.74 5.37 -28.95
C ALA A 412 -34.39 6.11 -28.91
N GLN A 413 -34.03 6.71 -27.76
CA GLN A 413 -32.76 7.41 -27.55
C GLN A 413 -31.59 6.43 -27.62
N THR A 414 -31.71 5.26 -26.99
CA THR A 414 -30.70 4.21 -27.07
C THR A 414 -30.45 3.75 -28.51
N ARG A 415 -31.52 3.54 -29.29
CA ARG A 415 -31.40 3.15 -30.71
C ARG A 415 -30.67 4.21 -31.53
N ILE A 416 -30.95 5.49 -31.30
CA ILE A 416 -30.26 6.60 -31.97
C ILE A 416 -28.78 6.64 -31.57
N ALA A 417 -28.48 6.59 -30.27
CA ALA A 417 -27.10 6.61 -29.77
C ALA A 417 -26.27 5.45 -30.35
N LEU A 418 -26.82 4.23 -30.39
CA LEU A 418 -26.13 3.08 -30.97
C LEU A 418 -25.93 3.21 -32.49
N ALA A 419 -26.90 3.74 -33.22
CA ALA A 419 -26.77 3.97 -34.66
C ALA A 419 -25.74 5.07 -34.98
N ASP A 420 -25.76 6.16 -34.20
CA ASP A 420 -24.81 7.25 -34.34
C ASP A 420 -23.39 6.82 -33.92
N PHE A 421 -23.25 5.96 -32.91
CA PHE A 421 -21.98 5.36 -32.53
C PHE A 421 -21.44 4.42 -33.62
N ALA A 422 -22.28 3.59 -34.23
CA ALA A 422 -21.89 2.79 -35.39
C ALA A 422 -21.53 3.65 -36.62
N GLY A 423 -22.11 4.84 -36.72
CA GLY A 423 -21.80 5.84 -37.74
C GLY A 423 -20.55 6.69 -37.45
N GLY A 424 -19.95 6.57 -36.26
CA GLY A 424 -18.81 7.39 -35.84
C GLY A 424 -19.15 8.83 -35.49
N LYS A 425 -20.41 9.14 -35.15
CA LYS A 425 -20.84 10.48 -34.70
C LYS A 425 -20.80 10.66 -33.18
N VAL A 426 -20.68 9.57 -32.44
CA VAL A 426 -20.55 9.57 -30.96
C VAL A 426 -19.12 9.16 -30.65
N ASP A 427 -18.37 10.03 -30.00
CA ASP A 427 -16.96 9.82 -29.71
C ASP A 427 -16.77 8.97 -28.45
N ILE A 428 -17.60 9.20 -27.42
CA ILE A 428 -17.53 8.47 -26.15
C ILE A 428 -18.91 7.87 -25.83
N LEU A 429 -18.96 6.55 -25.68
CA LEU A 429 -20.16 5.80 -25.33
C LEU A 429 -20.02 5.16 -23.95
N ILE A 430 -20.83 5.61 -23.01
CA ILE A 430 -20.81 5.17 -21.61
C ILE A 430 -22.01 4.24 -21.36
N GLY A 431 -21.80 3.10 -20.72
CA GLY A 431 -22.93 2.20 -20.49
C GLY A 431 -22.59 0.95 -19.72
N THR A 432 -23.64 0.21 -19.38
CA THR A 432 -23.50 -1.04 -18.66
C THR A 432 -23.06 -2.18 -19.58
N HIS A 433 -23.15 -3.42 -19.10
CA HIS A 433 -22.98 -4.63 -19.91
C HIS A 433 -23.77 -4.65 -21.23
N ARG A 434 -24.79 -3.79 -21.41
CA ARG A 434 -25.48 -3.57 -22.68
C ARG A 434 -24.52 -3.25 -23.84
N LEU A 435 -23.41 -2.57 -23.57
CA LEU A 435 -22.39 -2.24 -24.57
C LEU A 435 -21.65 -3.48 -25.13
N LEU A 436 -21.64 -4.60 -24.40
CA LEU A 436 -21.03 -5.86 -24.84
C LEU A 436 -21.97 -6.71 -25.70
N SER A 437 -23.14 -6.19 -26.05
CA SER A 437 -24.10 -6.90 -26.91
C SER A 437 -23.65 -6.88 -28.37
N ARG A 438 -23.97 -7.93 -29.13
CA ARG A 438 -23.49 -8.13 -30.52
C ARG A 438 -23.92 -7.04 -31.51
N ASP A 439 -24.97 -6.29 -31.18
CA ASP A 439 -25.52 -5.20 -31.99
C ASP A 439 -24.80 -3.86 -31.77
N VAL A 440 -23.95 -3.75 -30.75
CA VAL A 440 -23.14 -2.57 -30.49
C VAL A 440 -21.84 -2.68 -31.27
N ARG A 441 -21.65 -1.79 -32.24
CA ARG A 441 -20.44 -1.76 -33.08
C ARG A 441 -19.94 -0.33 -33.15
N ALA A 442 -18.66 -0.13 -32.85
CA ALA A 442 -17.97 1.12 -33.15
C ALA A 442 -17.58 1.15 -34.64
N LYS A 443 -17.50 2.34 -35.21
CA LYS A 443 -16.84 2.56 -36.50
C LYS A 443 -15.34 2.36 -36.36
N GLU A 444 -14.73 3.05 -35.39
CA GLU A 444 -13.29 2.97 -35.08
C GLU A 444 -13.09 3.03 -33.56
N LEU A 445 -13.02 1.88 -32.90
CA LEU A 445 -12.77 1.80 -31.45
C LEU A 445 -11.27 1.96 -31.16
N GLY A 446 -10.91 2.94 -30.33
CA GLY A 446 -9.53 3.20 -29.90
C GLY A 446 -9.24 2.75 -28.47
N LEU A 447 -10.21 2.93 -27.56
CA LEU A 447 -10.02 2.66 -26.13
C LEU A 447 -11.27 2.03 -25.51
N VAL A 448 -11.06 1.07 -24.61
CA VAL A 448 -12.09 0.53 -23.72
C VAL A 448 -11.69 0.78 -22.28
N ILE A 449 -12.55 1.46 -21.53
CA ILE A 449 -12.38 1.68 -20.09
C ILE A 449 -13.34 0.77 -19.35
N VAL A 450 -12.85 0.01 -18.38
CA VAL A 450 -13.66 -0.91 -17.56
C VAL A 450 -13.54 -0.52 -16.10
N ASP A 451 -14.63 -0.06 -15.50
CA ASP A 451 -14.68 0.26 -14.06
C ASP A 451 -15.25 -0.92 -13.27
N GLU A 452 -14.60 -1.29 -12.17
CA GLU A 452 -14.97 -2.40 -11.29
C GLU A 452 -15.18 -3.74 -12.04
N GLU A 453 -14.16 -4.16 -12.82
CA GLU A 453 -14.13 -5.38 -13.66
C GLU A 453 -14.63 -6.65 -12.92
N GLN A 454 -14.41 -6.73 -11.60
CA GLN A 454 -14.80 -7.87 -10.78
C GLN A 454 -16.31 -8.10 -10.70
N ARG A 455 -17.14 -7.07 -10.89
CA ARG A 455 -18.61 -7.22 -10.85
C ARG A 455 -19.22 -7.76 -12.16
N PHE A 456 -18.40 -8.03 -13.18
CA PHE A 456 -18.84 -8.62 -14.44
C PHE A 456 -18.84 -10.15 -14.39
N GLY A 457 -19.86 -10.77 -14.95
CA GLY A 457 -20.00 -12.23 -15.07
C GLY A 457 -19.09 -12.85 -16.13
N VAL A 458 -18.96 -14.18 -16.07
CA VAL A 458 -18.02 -14.98 -16.88
C VAL A 458 -18.12 -14.69 -18.39
N ARG A 459 -19.35 -14.63 -18.94
CA ARG A 459 -19.57 -14.37 -20.38
C ARG A 459 -19.07 -12.98 -20.81
N GLN A 460 -19.17 -11.99 -19.94
CA GLN A 460 -18.72 -10.63 -20.22
C GLN A 460 -17.18 -10.55 -20.16
N LYS A 461 -16.56 -11.25 -19.20
CA LYS A 461 -15.09 -11.38 -19.09
C LYS A 461 -14.46 -12.02 -20.33
N GLU A 462 -15.09 -13.04 -20.92
CA GLU A 462 -14.59 -13.66 -22.15
C GLU A 462 -14.65 -12.72 -23.37
N LEU A 463 -15.71 -11.91 -23.50
CA LEU A 463 -15.80 -10.89 -24.55
C LEU A 463 -14.75 -9.78 -24.35
N LEU A 464 -14.53 -9.36 -23.11
CA LEU A 464 -13.46 -8.42 -22.76
C LEU A 464 -12.08 -8.96 -23.13
N ARG A 465 -11.81 -10.26 -22.88
CA ARG A 465 -10.57 -10.92 -23.28
C ARG A 465 -10.32 -10.82 -24.79
N GLN A 466 -11.36 -10.97 -25.61
CA GLN A 466 -11.25 -10.82 -27.06
C GLN A 466 -11.00 -9.37 -27.50
N LEU A 467 -11.57 -8.38 -26.80
CA LEU A 467 -11.32 -6.96 -27.06
C LEU A 467 -9.91 -6.54 -26.67
N LYS A 468 -9.41 -7.03 -25.52
CA LYS A 468 -8.05 -6.81 -25.01
C LYS A 468 -6.98 -7.14 -26.07
N LEU A 469 -7.22 -8.13 -26.94
CA LEU A 469 -6.28 -8.51 -27.99
C LEU A 469 -6.10 -7.49 -29.13
N ARG A 470 -6.97 -6.48 -29.25
CA ARG A 470 -7.03 -5.62 -30.45
C ARG A 470 -7.07 -4.13 -30.15
N VAL A 471 -7.50 -3.74 -28.96
CA VAL A 471 -7.79 -2.36 -28.58
C VAL A 471 -7.13 -2.10 -27.23
N ASP A 472 -6.76 -0.85 -26.98
CA ASP A 472 -6.27 -0.42 -25.68
C ASP A 472 -7.35 -0.59 -24.62
N VAL A 473 -6.98 -1.18 -23.48
CA VAL A 473 -7.89 -1.40 -22.36
C VAL A 473 -7.32 -0.80 -21.09
N LEU A 474 -8.11 0.06 -20.46
CA LEU A 474 -7.84 0.65 -19.15
C LEU A 474 -8.85 0.12 -18.13
N SER A 475 -8.39 -0.62 -17.13
CA SER A 475 -9.23 -1.14 -16.06
C SER A 475 -9.07 -0.29 -14.80
N LEU A 476 -10.16 -0.02 -14.08
CA LEU A 476 -10.16 0.73 -12.82
C LEU A 476 -10.68 -0.15 -11.69
N SER A 477 -10.02 -0.15 -10.54
CA SER A 477 -10.49 -0.87 -9.35
C SER A 477 -10.32 -0.02 -8.09
N ALA A 478 -11.34 -0.07 -7.23
CA ALA A 478 -11.30 0.56 -5.91
C ALA A 478 -10.53 -0.24 -4.86
N THR A 479 -10.39 -1.56 -5.05
CA THR A 479 -9.68 -2.43 -4.12
C THR A 479 -8.21 -2.53 -4.50
N PRO A 480 -7.26 -2.09 -3.65
CA PRO A 480 -5.85 -2.23 -3.96
C PRO A 480 -5.47 -3.72 -4.03
N ILE A 481 -4.69 -4.10 -5.04
CA ILE A 481 -4.16 -5.46 -5.18
C ILE A 481 -2.95 -5.61 -4.26
N PRO A 482 -2.74 -6.76 -3.58
CA PRO A 482 -1.51 -6.99 -2.82
C PRO A 482 -0.27 -6.76 -3.67
N ARG A 483 0.71 -6.05 -3.09
CA ARG A 483 1.98 -5.74 -3.74
C ARG A 483 2.74 -7.00 -4.19
N THR A 484 2.61 -8.11 -3.46
CA THR A 484 3.15 -9.42 -3.87
C THR A 484 2.57 -9.85 -5.21
N LEU A 485 1.24 -9.82 -5.36
CA LEU A 485 0.57 -10.17 -6.61
C LEU A 485 0.87 -9.17 -7.73
N GLN A 486 0.97 -7.87 -7.40
CA GLN A 486 1.38 -6.85 -8.37
C GLN A 486 2.77 -7.15 -8.94
N MET A 487 3.73 -7.52 -8.07
CA MET A 487 5.08 -7.88 -8.49
C MET A 487 5.12 -9.15 -9.33
N SER A 488 4.30 -10.14 -8.96
CA SER A 488 4.18 -11.39 -9.72
C SER A 488 3.59 -11.21 -11.10
N LEU A 489 2.63 -10.30 -11.20
CA LEU A 489 2.02 -9.91 -12.46
C LEU A 489 2.86 -8.85 -13.20
N ALA A 490 3.92 -8.31 -12.60
CA ALA A 490 4.74 -7.28 -13.22
C ALA A 490 5.45 -7.84 -14.46
N GLY A 491 5.17 -7.21 -15.61
CA GLY A 491 5.62 -7.67 -16.93
C GLY A 491 4.69 -8.70 -17.59
N LEU A 492 3.57 -9.08 -16.96
CA LEU A 492 2.45 -9.79 -17.59
C LEU A 492 1.23 -8.88 -17.77
N ARG A 493 0.99 -7.98 -16.81
CA ARG A 493 -0.02 -6.92 -16.86
C ARG A 493 0.55 -5.64 -16.29
N ASP A 494 0.31 -4.51 -16.93
CA ASP A 494 0.76 -3.22 -16.45
C ASP A 494 -0.18 -2.72 -15.34
N ILE A 495 0.36 -2.37 -14.18
CA ILE A 495 -0.43 -1.96 -13.00
C ILE A 495 0.14 -0.64 -12.48
N SER A 496 -0.73 0.36 -12.29
CA SER A 496 -0.41 1.60 -11.57
C SER A 496 -1.25 1.68 -10.30
N VAL A 497 -0.63 2.12 -9.20
CA VAL A 497 -1.29 2.25 -7.90
C VAL A 497 -1.28 3.73 -7.50
N ILE A 498 -2.43 4.22 -7.05
CA ILE A 498 -2.59 5.55 -6.47
C ILE A 498 -2.86 5.34 -4.99
N GLU A 499 -1.90 5.69 -4.13
CA GLU A 499 -1.97 5.52 -2.66
C GLU A 499 -2.17 6.86 -1.95
N THR A 500 -1.69 7.95 -2.55
CA THR A 500 -1.75 9.29 -1.98
C THR A 500 -3.15 9.88 -2.18
N PRO A 501 -3.89 10.22 -1.10
CA PRO A 501 -5.17 10.92 -1.22
C PRO A 501 -4.97 12.35 -1.76
N PRO A 502 -5.96 12.92 -2.47
CA PRO A 502 -5.92 14.32 -2.89
C PRO A 502 -5.89 15.31 -1.71
N GLU A 503 -5.31 16.50 -1.92
CA GLU A 503 -5.28 17.58 -0.92
C GLU A 503 -6.71 17.95 -0.46
N GLY A 504 -6.88 18.17 0.85
CA GLY A 504 -8.15 18.56 1.46
C GLY A 504 -9.07 17.42 1.91
N ARG A 505 -8.76 16.16 1.57
CA ARG A 505 -9.54 15.01 2.05
C ARG A 505 -9.24 14.72 3.52
N ARG A 506 -10.24 14.85 4.38
CA ARG A 506 -10.16 14.50 5.81
C ARG A 506 -10.51 13.02 6.02
N PRO A 507 -9.80 12.30 6.92
CA PRO A 507 -10.16 10.92 7.25
C PRO A 507 -11.57 10.82 7.85
N VAL A 508 -12.29 9.73 7.54
CA VAL A 508 -13.62 9.45 8.11
C VAL A 508 -13.45 9.03 9.56
N ARG A 509 -14.03 9.79 10.49
CA ARG A 509 -14.04 9.40 11.91
C ARG A 509 -15.01 8.26 12.13
N THR A 510 -14.49 7.18 12.70
CA THR A 510 -15.25 5.94 12.87
C THR A 510 -15.50 5.72 14.36
N TYR A 511 -16.77 5.65 14.75
CA TYR A 511 -17.17 5.28 16.10
C TYR A 511 -17.71 3.86 16.09
N VAL A 512 -17.24 3.03 17.02
CA VAL A 512 -17.73 1.66 17.17
C VAL A 512 -18.32 1.51 18.56
N GLY A 513 -19.59 1.15 18.66
CA GLY A 513 -20.30 1.13 19.93
C GLY A 513 -21.65 0.43 19.90
N PRO A 514 -22.29 0.26 21.06
CA PRO A 514 -23.64 -0.25 21.12
C PRO A 514 -24.62 0.71 20.43
N TYR A 515 -25.72 0.17 19.91
CA TYR A 515 -26.79 0.95 19.32
C TYR A 515 -27.51 1.78 20.39
N ASP A 516 -27.48 3.10 20.22
CA ASP A 516 -28.22 4.06 21.03
C ASP A 516 -29.05 4.96 20.10
N GLU A 517 -30.37 5.00 20.32
CA GLU A 517 -31.29 5.83 19.55
C GLU A 517 -30.97 7.32 19.66
N GLN A 518 -30.50 7.80 20.82
CA GLN A 518 -30.14 9.22 20.99
C GLN A 518 -28.87 9.57 20.22
N LEU A 519 -27.90 8.65 20.16
CA LEU A 519 -26.72 8.82 19.32
C LEU A 519 -27.09 8.89 17.83
N VAL A 520 -27.94 7.95 17.37
CA VAL A 520 -28.43 7.92 15.98
C VAL A 520 -29.18 9.20 15.62
N LYS A 521 -30.09 9.64 16.50
CA LYS A 521 -30.86 10.87 16.32
C LYS A 521 -29.94 12.08 16.12
N ARG A 522 -29.01 12.29 17.06
CA ARG A 522 -28.03 13.38 17.01
C ARG A 522 -27.17 13.34 15.76
N ALA A 523 -26.73 12.14 15.34
CA ALA A 523 -25.92 11.98 14.14
C ALA A 523 -26.67 12.42 12.87
N ILE A 524 -27.95 12.05 12.74
CA ILE A 524 -28.79 12.41 11.58
C ILE A 524 -29.16 13.91 11.60
N GLU A 525 -29.58 14.43 12.75
CA GLU A 525 -29.96 15.84 12.89
C GLU A 525 -28.77 16.76 12.60
N ARG A 526 -27.60 16.47 13.16
CA ARG A 526 -26.37 17.23 12.91
C ARG A 526 -26.00 17.28 11.42
N GLU A 527 -26.12 16.16 10.71
CA GLU A 527 -25.83 16.13 9.26
C GLU A 527 -26.84 16.97 8.48
N THR A 528 -28.11 16.93 8.89
CA THR A 528 -29.19 17.67 8.23
C THR A 528 -29.05 19.18 8.47
N GLU A 529 -28.69 19.60 9.70
CA GLU A 529 -28.46 21.01 10.06
C GLU A 529 -27.34 21.67 9.23
N ARG A 530 -26.31 20.91 8.84
CA ARG A 530 -25.24 21.40 7.96
C ARG A 530 -25.55 21.27 6.47
N GLY A 531 -26.79 20.90 6.10
CA GLY A 531 -27.23 20.73 4.71
C GLY A 531 -26.62 19.51 4.02
N GLY A 532 -26.14 18.53 4.79
CA GLY A 532 -25.63 17.27 4.28
C GLY A 532 -26.69 16.17 4.25
N GLN A 533 -26.27 14.96 3.87
CA GLN A 533 -27.14 13.79 3.78
C GLN A 533 -26.57 12.61 4.58
N THR A 534 -27.45 11.76 5.11
CA THR A 534 -27.06 10.59 5.90
C THR A 534 -27.42 9.27 5.20
N PHE A 535 -26.48 8.33 5.17
CA PHE A 535 -26.78 6.93 4.89
C PHE A 535 -27.09 6.20 6.19
N PHE A 536 -28.25 5.53 6.27
CA PHE A 536 -28.58 4.60 7.34
C PHE A 536 -28.64 3.17 6.80
N LEU A 537 -27.68 2.33 7.16
CA LEU A 537 -27.60 0.97 6.68
C LEU A 537 -28.35 -0.01 7.59
N HIS A 538 -29.40 -0.57 7.02
CA HIS A 538 -30.20 -1.65 7.62
C HIS A 538 -30.22 -2.85 6.66
N ASN A 539 -29.42 -3.87 6.95
CA ASN A 539 -29.19 -4.99 6.02
C ASN A 539 -30.26 -6.10 6.09
N ARG A 540 -31.54 -5.73 6.16
CA ARG A 540 -32.66 -6.67 6.19
C ARG A 540 -33.91 -6.10 5.54
N VAL A 541 -34.27 -6.63 4.38
CA VAL A 541 -35.38 -6.08 3.57
C VAL A 541 -36.74 -6.24 4.28
N GLU A 542 -36.94 -7.33 5.04
CA GLU A 542 -38.22 -7.57 5.73
C GLU A 542 -38.60 -6.46 6.72
N THR A 543 -37.60 -5.83 7.35
CA THR A 543 -37.77 -4.85 8.44
C THR A 543 -37.34 -3.43 8.05
N ILE A 544 -36.87 -3.21 6.82
CA ILE A 544 -36.32 -1.90 6.41
C ILE A 544 -37.35 -0.77 6.44
N TYR A 545 -38.60 -1.05 6.06
CA TYR A 545 -39.68 -0.07 6.09
C TYR A 545 -40.09 0.29 7.52
N GLU A 546 -40.11 -0.69 8.43
CA GLU A 546 -40.33 -0.45 9.85
C GLU A 546 -39.24 0.44 10.45
N THR A 547 -37.98 0.15 10.12
CA THR A 547 -36.82 0.99 10.51
C THR A 547 -36.95 2.41 9.96
N ALA A 548 -37.42 2.59 8.73
CA ALA A 548 -37.63 3.90 8.15
C ALA A 548 -38.73 4.69 8.87
N GLU A 549 -39.85 4.06 9.22
CA GLU A 549 -40.89 4.71 10.03
C GLU A 549 -40.39 5.06 11.43
N ARG A 550 -39.59 4.18 12.06
CA ARG A 550 -38.94 4.48 13.35
C ARG A 550 -38.06 5.72 13.25
N LEU A 551 -37.25 5.85 12.20
CA LEU A 551 -36.40 7.02 11.98
C LEU A 551 -37.21 8.29 11.70
N ARG A 552 -38.33 8.21 10.97
CA ARG A 552 -39.24 9.35 10.78
C ARG A 552 -39.88 9.81 12.09
N ALA A 553 -40.21 8.87 12.98
CA ALA A 553 -40.73 9.20 14.31
C ALA A 553 -39.64 9.82 15.21
N LEU A 554 -38.39 9.35 15.08
CA LEU A 554 -37.25 9.82 15.86
C LEU A 554 -36.77 11.22 15.42
N CYS A 555 -36.78 11.49 14.11
CA CYS A 555 -36.34 12.73 13.48
C CYS A 555 -37.44 13.30 12.54
N PRO A 556 -38.49 13.97 13.06
CA PRO A 556 -39.66 14.40 12.27
C PRO A 556 -39.36 15.40 11.15
N GLU A 557 -38.27 16.17 11.27
CA GLU A 557 -37.87 17.19 10.30
C GLU A 557 -37.01 16.63 9.14
N VAL A 558 -36.63 15.35 9.21
CA VAL A 558 -35.73 14.70 8.25
C VAL A 558 -36.53 13.98 7.18
N ARG A 559 -36.24 14.25 5.89
CA ARG A 559 -36.88 13.54 4.77
C ARG A 559 -36.21 12.17 4.59
N VAL A 560 -36.90 11.10 5.00
CA VAL A 560 -36.39 9.72 4.95
C VAL A 560 -36.89 8.97 3.70
N ALA A 561 -35.95 8.48 2.89
CA ALA A 561 -36.18 7.59 1.75
C ALA A 561 -35.66 6.15 2.02
N VAL A 562 -36.16 5.16 1.27
CA VAL A 562 -35.79 3.74 1.43
C VAL A 562 -35.26 3.18 0.10
N ALA A 563 -34.13 2.47 0.13
CA ALA A 563 -33.56 1.81 -1.05
C ALA A 563 -33.02 0.40 -0.76
N HIS A 564 -33.55 -0.62 -1.45
CA HIS A 564 -33.06 -2.00 -1.30
C HIS A 564 -33.09 -2.80 -2.60
N GLY A 565 -32.27 -3.85 -2.68
CA GLY A 565 -32.08 -4.64 -3.91
C GLY A 565 -33.29 -5.44 -4.40
N GLN A 566 -34.32 -5.65 -3.56
CA GLN A 566 -35.59 -6.29 -3.97
C GLN A 566 -36.60 -5.30 -4.58
N MET A 567 -36.33 -3.99 -4.59
CA MET A 567 -37.20 -3.02 -5.27
C MET A 567 -37.19 -3.25 -6.77
N ASP A 568 -38.22 -2.78 -7.46
CA ASP A 568 -38.16 -2.72 -8.92
C ASP A 568 -36.93 -1.91 -9.35
N GLU A 569 -36.19 -2.39 -10.36
CA GLU A 569 -34.93 -1.75 -10.78
C GLU A 569 -35.12 -0.28 -11.12
N ARG A 570 -36.27 0.11 -11.70
CA ARG A 570 -36.54 1.53 -12.04
C ARG A 570 -36.86 2.36 -10.81
N GLU A 571 -37.63 1.81 -9.88
CA GLU A 571 -37.98 2.49 -8.62
C GLU A 571 -36.74 2.73 -7.75
N LEU A 572 -35.87 1.74 -7.64
CA LEU A 572 -34.58 1.86 -6.96
C LEU A 572 -33.73 2.96 -7.60
N GLU A 573 -33.56 2.92 -8.93
CA GLU A 573 -32.77 3.93 -9.66
C GLU A 573 -33.34 5.35 -9.48
N GLU A 574 -34.66 5.52 -9.58
CA GLU A 574 -35.34 6.80 -9.36
C GLU A 574 -35.14 7.32 -7.93
N THR A 575 -35.24 6.44 -6.92
CA THR A 575 -35.02 6.78 -5.52
C THR A 575 -33.58 7.22 -5.27
N MET A 576 -32.60 6.48 -5.80
CA MET A 576 -31.18 6.82 -5.68
C MET A 576 -30.84 8.13 -6.38
N LEU A 577 -31.41 8.39 -7.56
CA LEU A 577 -31.25 9.67 -8.26
C LEU A 577 -31.93 10.83 -7.52
N GLY A 578 -33.09 10.59 -6.91
CA GLY A 578 -33.77 11.55 -6.06
C GLY A 578 -32.91 11.93 -4.86
N PHE A 579 -32.32 10.93 -4.19
CA PHE A 579 -31.38 11.15 -3.09
C PHE A 579 -30.16 11.95 -3.55
N LEU A 580 -29.52 11.59 -4.65
CA LEU A 580 -28.35 12.31 -5.19
C LEU A 580 -28.65 13.78 -5.54
N ARG A 581 -29.91 14.13 -5.83
CA ARG A 581 -30.36 15.51 -6.09
C ARG A 581 -30.82 16.26 -4.84
N GLY A 582 -30.62 15.71 -3.64
CA GLY A 582 -31.08 16.32 -2.38
C GLY A 582 -32.60 16.18 -2.13
N GLY A 583 -33.26 15.20 -2.76
CA GLY A 583 -34.69 14.93 -2.57
C GLY A 583 -35.04 14.31 -1.22
N ALA A 584 -34.05 13.73 -0.53
CA ALA A 584 -34.17 13.18 0.81
C ALA A 584 -32.89 13.47 1.62
N ASP A 585 -33.02 13.63 2.94
CA ASP A 585 -31.92 13.97 3.85
C ASP A 585 -31.29 12.69 4.42
N CYS A 586 -32.09 11.63 4.61
CA CYS A 586 -31.62 10.33 5.08
C CYS A 586 -32.08 9.21 4.13
N LEU A 587 -31.14 8.39 3.67
CA LEU A 587 -31.43 7.19 2.89
C LEU A 587 -31.23 5.94 3.75
N VAL A 588 -32.33 5.25 4.06
CA VAL A 588 -32.33 3.93 4.70
C VAL A 588 -32.11 2.88 3.63
N ALA A 589 -30.96 2.23 3.65
CA ALA A 589 -30.57 1.32 2.59
C ALA A 589 -29.98 0.00 3.09
N THR A 590 -30.03 -1.00 2.23
CA THR A 590 -29.24 -2.23 2.39
C THR A 590 -27.79 -1.99 1.94
N THR A 591 -26.97 -3.05 1.86
CA THR A 591 -25.61 -3.00 1.28
C THR A 591 -25.56 -2.54 -0.18
N ILE A 592 -26.70 -2.21 -0.81
CA ILE A 592 -26.73 -1.65 -2.17
C ILE A 592 -25.95 -0.35 -2.32
N ILE A 593 -25.74 0.41 -1.23
CA ILE A 593 -24.87 1.60 -1.23
C ILE A 593 -23.39 1.26 -1.52
N GLU A 594 -22.99 -0.01 -1.38
CA GLU A 594 -21.68 -0.52 -1.79
C GLU A 594 -21.47 -0.40 -3.32
N SER A 595 -22.54 -0.39 -4.12
CA SER A 595 -22.51 -0.58 -5.57
C SER A 595 -22.06 0.61 -6.43
N GLY A 596 -21.34 1.57 -5.84
CA GLY A 596 -20.61 2.59 -6.60
C GLY A 596 -21.19 4.00 -6.57
N LEU A 597 -22.18 4.29 -5.74
CA LEU A 597 -22.71 5.65 -5.65
C LEU A 597 -21.71 6.60 -5.00
N ASP A 598 -21.38 7.66 -5.72
CA ASP A 598 -20.74 8.85 -5.19
C ASP A 598 -21.81 9.87 -4.85
N VAL A 599 -22.02 10.11 -3.55
CA VAL A 599 -22.89 11.18 -3.07
C VAL A 599 -22.01 12.13 -2.26
N PRO A 600 -21.48 13.21 -2.87
CA PRO A 600 -20.55 14.12 -2.20
C PRO A 600 -21.15 14.79 -0.96
N GLN A 601 -22.48 14.98 -0.94
CA GLN A 601 -23.21 15.56 0.18
C GLN A 601 -23.44 14.57 1.33
N ALA A 602 -23.21 13.26 1.10
CA ALA A 602 -23.37 12.26 2.14
C ALA A 602 -22.11 12.15 2.99
N ASN A 603 -22.09 12.83 4.15
CA ASN A 603 -20.92 12.85 5.03
C ASN A 603 -21.15 12.07 6.34
N THR A 604 -22.36 11.55 6.58
CA THR A 604 -22.63 10.69 7.73
C THR A 604 -23.13 9.32 7.30
N LEU A 605 -22.52 8.26 7.85
CA LEU A 605 -22.92 6.88 7.69
C LEU A 605 -23.29 6.31 9.06
N VAL A 606 -24.46 5.71 9.19
CA VAL A 606 -24.90 4.95 10.35
C VAL A 606 -25.12 3.50 9.93
N VAL A 607 -24.44 2.56 10.57
CA VAL A 607 -24.60 1.12 10.34
C VAL A 607 -25.19 0.51 11.60
N GLU A 608 -26.45 0.07 11.54
CA GLU A 608 -27.15 -0.45 12.72
C GLU A 608 -26.60 -1.79 13.23
N ARG A 609 -26.16 -2.64 12.30
CA ARG A 609 -25.68 -4.02 12.56
C ARG A 609 -24.31 -4.27 11.95
N ALA A 610 -23.31 -3.51 12.40
CA ALA A 610 -21.93 -3.63 11.94
C ALA A 610 -21.31 -5.00 12.30
N ASP A 611 -21.86 -5.67 13.32
CA ASP A 611 -21.53 -7.04 13.71
C ASP A 611 -21.82 -8.09 12.61
N HIS A 612 -22.69 -7.77 11.64
CA HIS A 612 -22.99 -8.64 10.50
C HIS A 612 -22.22 -8.32 9.22
N LEU A 613 -21.50 -7.20 9.17
CA LEU A 613 -20.76 -6.81 7.97
C LEU A 613 -19.37 -7.42 7.91
N GLY A 614 -18.95 -7.91 6.74
CA GLY A 614 -17.55 -8.24 6.50
C GLY A 614 -16.66 -6.97 6.57
N LEU A 615 -15.37 -7.13 6.89
CA LEU A 615 -14.45 -5.99 7.10
C LEU A 615 -14.35 -5.12 5.84
N ALA A 616 -14.23 -5.77 4.69
CA ALA A 616 -14.13 -5.09 3.41
C ALA A 616 -15.42 -4.41 2.99
N GLN A 617 -16.57 -5.02 3.26
CA GLN A 617 -17.86 -4.38 3.04
C GLN A 617 -17.99 -3.13 3.92
N ALA A 618 -17.65 -3.25 5.21
CA ALA A 618 -17.66 -2.12 6.13
C ALA A 618 -16.70 -1.01 5.69
N TYR A 619 -15.50 -1.35 5.20
CA TYR A 619 -14.55 -0.38 4.65
C TYR A 619 -15.03 0.27 3.36
N GLN A 620 -15.55 -0.51 2.41
CA GLN A 620 -16.09 0.01 1.14
C GLN A 620 -17.27 0.95 1.38
N ILE A 621 -18.17 0.58 2.30
CA ILE A 621 -19.32 1.39 2.69
C ILE A 621 -18.87 2.65 3.45
N ARG A 622 -17.89 2.52 4.36
CA ARG A 622 -17.24 3.67 5.03
C ARG A 622 -16.63 4.64 4.01
N GLY A 623 -15.96 4.13 2.98
CA GLY A 623 -15.39 4.93 1.90
C GLY A 623 -16.42 5.59 0.98
N ARG A 624 -17.73 5.33 1.16
CA ARG A 624 -18.79 6.06 0.45
C ARG A 624 -19.09 7.42 1.06
N VAL A 625 -18.70 7.67 2.31
CA VAL A 625 -18.80 8.98 2.96
C VAL A 625 -17.42 9.67 3.06
N GLY A 626 -17.40 10.99 3.23
CA GLY A 626 -16.14 11.74 3.35
C GLY A 626 -15.45 12.01 2.03
N ARG A 627 -16.24 12.42 1.03
CA ARG A 627 -15.76 12.81 -0.29
C ARG A 627 -15.67 14.32 -0.48
N SER A 628 -16.21 15.10 0.45
CA SER A 628 -16.10 16.55 0.49
C SER A 628 -14.91 16.99 1.36
N THR A 629 -14.66 18.30 1.43
CA THR A 629 -13.72 18.90 2.40
C THR A 629 -14.23 18.82 3.84
N GLU A 630 -15.53 18.58 4.01
CA GLU A 630 -16.16 18.43 5.32
C GLU A 630 -15.75 17.11 5.97
N ARG A 631 -15.59 17.12 7.28
CA ARG A 631 -15.32 15.90 8.03
C ARG A 631 -16.54 14.98 7.99
N ALA A 632 -16.29 13.72 7.65
CA ALA A 632 -17.29 12.68 7.63
C ALA A 632 -17.20 11.76 8.85
N PHE A 633 -18.34 11.17 9.20
CA PHE A 633 -18.52 10.34 10.36
C PHE A 633 -19.15 9.00 9.98
N ALA A 634 -18.64 7.91 10.55
CA ALA A 634 -19.16 6.56 10.39
C ALA A 634 -19.45 5.96 11.76
N TYR A 635 -20.73 5.70 12.05
CA TYR A 635 -21.21 5.06 13.27
C TYR A 635 -21.44 3.58 13.01
N MET A 636 -20.55 2.74 13.50
CA MET A 636 -20.56 1.28 13.37
C MET A 636 -21.17 0.66 14.62
N LEU A 637 -22.50 0.50 14.60
CA LEU A 637 -23.28 0.12 15.78
C LEU A 637 -23.53 -1.38 15.85
N TYR A 638 -23.70 -1.89 17.07
CA TYR A 638 -24.06 -3.29 17.35
C TYR A 638 -25.04 -3.38 18.54
N PRO A 639 -25.82 -4.45 18.72
CA PRO A 639 -26.88 -4.49 19.73
C PRO A 639 -26.39 -4.35 21.18
N SER A 640 -25.36 -5.11 21.55
CA SER A 640 -24.70 -5.02 22.86
C SER A 640 -23.31 -5.69 22.78
N ALA A 641 -22.41 -5.32 23.70
CA ALA A 641 -21.07 -5.92 23.76
C ALA A 641 -21.11 -7.42 24.05
N GLU A 642 -22.09 -7.89 24.83
CA GLU A 642 -22.28 -9.31 25.17
C GLU A 642 -22.71 -10.17 23.98
N ALA A 643 -23.36 -9.55 22.99
CA ALA A 643 -23.83 -10.24 21.79
C ALA A 643 -22.77 -10.35 20.69
N LEU A 644 -21.60 -9.71 20.85
CA LEU A 644 -20.52 -9.76 19.88
C LEU A 644 -19.75 -11.08 19.96
N SER A 645 -19.54 -11.71 18.81
CA SER A 645 -18.55 -12.77 18.70
C SER A 645 -17.14 -12.19 18.82
N ILE A 646 -16.18 -13.02 19.24
CA ILE A 646 -14.75 -12.64 19.31
C ILE A 646 -14.28 -12.10 17.95
N ASP A 647 -14.68 -12.75 16.85
CA ASP A 647 -14.33 -12.33 15.49
C ASP A 647 -14.95 -10.98 15.12
N ALA A 648 -16.22 -10.74 15.48
CA ALA A 648 -16.88 -9.48 15.20
C ALA A 648 -16.25 -8.33 15.99
N ALA A 649 -15.92 -8.55 17.27
CA ALA A 649 -15.25 -7.57 18.11
C ALA A 649 -13.85 -7.23 17.56
N ALA A 650 -13.05 -8.24 17.21
CA ALA A 650 -11.72 -8.03 16.62
C ALA A 650 -11.81 -7.25 15.30
N ARG A 651 -12.77 -7.61 14.43
CA ARG A 651 -13.00 -6.93 13.15
C ARG A 651 -13.39 -5.47 13.31
N LEU A 652 -14.30 -5.18 14.23
CA LEU A 652 -14.75 -3.82 14.50
C LEU A 652 -13.65 -2.97 15.14
N ALA A 653 -12.84 -3.55 16.03
CA ALA A 653 -11.65 -2.90 16.58
C ALA A 653 -10.66 -2.53 15.46
N THR A 654 -10.34 -3.47 14.56
CA THR A 654 -9.48 -3.22 13.39
C THR A 654 -10.02 -2.07 12.51
N LEU A 655 -11.34 -1.98 12.33
CA LEU A 655 -11.95 -0.90 11.55
C LEU A 655 -11.87 0.47 12.25
N SER A 656 -11.84 0.48 13.59
CA SER A 656 -11.62 1.66 14.42
C SER A 656 -10.14 2.08 14.48
N ASP A 657 -9.22 1.12 14.57
CA ASP A 657 -7.78 1.38 14.71
C ASP A 657 -7.14 1.88 13.39
N HIS A 658 -7.78 1.59 12.26
CA HIS A 658 -7.34 2.01 10.92
C HIS A 658 -8.12 3.24 10.41
N THR A 659 -7.99 4.35 11.13
CA THR A 659 -8.57 5.66 10.77
C THR A 659 -7.75 6.42 9.73
N GLU A 660 -6.50 6.04 9.44
CA GLU A 660 -5.65 6.76 8.49
C GLU A 660 -5.98 6.46 7.01
N LEU A 661 -5.91 7.50 6.18
CA LEU A 661 -5.93 7.39 4.72
C LEU A 661 -4.67 6.62 4.26
N GLY A 662 -4.84 5.48 3.59
CA GLY A 662 -3.74 4.56 3.23
C GLY A 662 -3.77 3.21 3.94
N SER A 663 -4.65 3.03 4.94
CA SER A 663 -4.92 1.72 5.57
C SER A 663 -5.55 0.67 4.65
N GLY A 664 -5.93 1.07 3.42
CA GLY A 664 -6.50 0.22 2.39
C GLY A 664 -5.67 -1.02 2.06
N PHE A 665 -4.35 -1.01 2.26
CA PHE A 665 -3.49 -2.18 2.04
C PHE A 665 -3.73 -3.30 3.06
N ALA A 666 -3.72 -3.00 4.37
CA ALA A 666 -3.99 -3.99 5.42
C ALA A 666 -5.41 -4.56 5.30
N ILE A 667 -6.35 -3.71 4.91
CA ILE A 667 -7.75 -4.07 4.73
C ILE A 667 -7.97 -4.84 3.43
N ALA A 668 -7.26 -4.54 2.35
CA ALA A 668 -7.30 -5.32 1.11
C ALA A 668 -6.61 -6.68 1.24
N MET A 669 -5.53 -6.76 2.02
CA MET A 669 -4.97 -8.05 2.42
C MET A 669 -6.05 -8.85 3.14
N ARG A 670 -6.67 -8.27 4.17
CA ARG A 670 -7.74 -8.91 4.96
C ARG A 670 -8.99 -9.25 4.12
N ASP A 671 -9.36 -8.41 3.16
CA ASP A 671 -10.46 -8.63 2.20
C ASP A 671 -10.16 -9.80 1.27
N LEU A 672 -8.92 -9.89 0.77
CA LEU A 672 -8.49 -11.02 -0.04
C LEU A 672 -8.51 -12.34 0.75
N GLU A 673 -8.20 -12.29 2.05
CA GLU A 673 -8.38 -13.46 2.94
C GLU A 673 -9.88 -13.81 3.07
N LEU A 674 -10.74 -12.81 3.22
CA LEU A 674 -12.18 -13.02 3.43
C LEU A 674 -12.92 -13.47 2.16
N ARG A 675 -12.61 -12.89 0.99
CA ARG A 675 -13.20 -13.23 -0.32
C ARG A 675 -12.55 -14.45 -0.98
N GLY A 676 -11.31 -14.76 -0.61
CA GLY A 676 -10.46 -15.73 -1.31
C GLY A 676 -9.89 -15.15 -2.61
N ALA A 677 -8.73 -15.66 -3.05
CA ALA A 677 -8.04 -15.17 -4.25
C ALA A 677 -8.72 -15.53 -5.59
N GLY A 678 -9.93 -16.11 -5.55
CA GLY A 678 -10.66 -16.61 -6.73
C GLY A 678 -11.09 -15.51 -7.70
N ASP A 679 -11.44 -14.31 -7.24
CA ASP A 679 -11.90 -13.24 -8.13
C ASP A 679 -10.77 -12.65 -9.02
N LEU A 680 -9.54 -12.65 -8.51
CA LEU A 680 -8.36 -12.13 -9.22
C LEU A 680 -7.69 -13.19 -10.11
N LEU A 681 -7.73 -14.47 -9.70
CA LEU A 681 -7.01 -15.56 -10.35
C LEU A 681 -7.93 -16.60 -11.02
N GLY A 682 -9.25 -16.48 -10.85
CA GLY A 682 -10.28 -17.41 -11.34
C GLY A 682 -10.76 -18.40 -10.27
N ASP A 683 -12.03 -18.80 -10.36
CA ASP A 683 -12.70 -19.69 -9.39
C ASP A 683 -11.96 -21.01 -9.18
N GLU A 684 -11.34 -21.56 -10.24
CA GLU A 684 -10.56 -22.81 -10.18
C GLU A 684 -9.31 -22.69 -9.29
N GLN A 685 -8.75 -21.49 -9.13
CA GLN A 685 -7.51 -21.26 -8.38
C GLN A 685 -7.74 -21.08 -6.87
N SER A 686 -8.97 -20.72 -6.48
CA SER A 686 -9.36 -20.48 -5.08
C SER A 686 -9.07 -21.69 -4.17
N GLY A 687 -9.34 -22.91 -4.66
CA GLY A 687 -9.09 -24.16 -3.93
C GLY A 687 -7.61 -24.46 -3.72
N HIS A 688 -6.75 -24.07 -4.65
CA HIS A 688 -5.30 -24.22 -4.51
C HIS A 688 -4.75 -23.24 -3.46
N VAL A 689 -5.21 -21.99 -3.49
CA VAL A 689 -4.83 -20.96 -2.52
C VAL A 689 -5.24 -21.35 -1.10
N ALA A 690 -6.46 -21.85 -0.90
CA ALA A 690 -6.88 -22.33 0.42
C ALA A 690 -6.03 -23.51 0.92
N ALA A 691 -5.53 -24.36 0.01
CA ALA A 691 -4.75 -25.54 0.39
C ALA A 691 -3.29 -25.24 0.77
N VAL A 692 -2.65 -24.26 0.12
CA VAL A 692 -1.23 -23.92 0.37
C VAL A 692 -0.99 -22.58 1.06
N GLY A 693 -2.00 -21.73 1.14
CA GLY A 693 -1.87 -20.34 1.58
C GLY A 693 -1.52 -19.39 0.42
N PHE A 694 -2.10 -18.19 0.45
CA PHE A 694 -1.96 -17.19 -0.62
C PHE A 694 -0.50 -16.81 -0.94
N GLU A 695 0.31 -16.46 0.05
CA GLU A 695 1.69 -16.01 -0.20
C GLU A 695 2.57 -17.10 -0.84
N LEU A 696 2.41 -18.36 -0.39
CA LEU A 696 3.13 -19.48 -0.99
C LEU A 696 2.66 -19.71 -2.43
N TYR A 697 1.36 -19.64 -2.69
CA TYR A 697 0.80 -19.77 -4.04
C TYR A 697 1.34 -18.71 -5.00
N VAL A 698 1.36 -17.44 -4.58
CA VAL A 698 1.92 -16.34 -5.38
C VAL A 698 3.40 -16.57 -5.69
N SER A 699 4.18 -17.08 -4.72
CA SER A 699 5.59 -17.42 -5.00
C SER A 699 5.77 -18.58 -5.97
N LEU A 700 4.86 -19.56 -5.98
CA LEU A 700 4.88 -20.64 -6.96
C LEU A 700 4.53 -20.12 -8.37
N LEU A 701 3.64 -19.11 -8.45
CA LEU A 701 3.32 -18.43 -9.70
C LEU A 701 4.53 -17.66 -10.24
N ASP A 702 5.25 -16.93 -9.40
CA ASP A 702 6.51 -16.26 -9.76
C ASP A 702 7.54 -17.22 -10.34
N GLU A 703 7.78 -18.32 -9.62
CA GLU A 703 8.70 -19.38 -10.05
C GLU A 703 8.30 -19.93 -11.42
N ALA A 704 7.01 -20.14 -11.65
CA ALA A 704 6.50 -20.65 -12.92
C ALA A 704 6.66 -19.64 -14.07
N VAL A 705 6.40 -18.34 -13.83
CA VAL A 705 6.57 -17.28 -14.83
C VAL A 705 8.03 -17.15 -15.24
N GLU A 706 8.94 -17.11 -14.26
CA GLU A 706 10.39 -17.02 -14.51
C GLU A 706 10.90 -18.26 -15.26
N ALA A 707 10.50 -19.46 -14.85
CA ALA A 707 10.90 -20.69 -15.52
C ALA A 707 10.40 -20.76 -16.97
N LEU A 708 9.17 -20.31 -17.25
CA LEU A 708 8.63 -20.27 -18.61
C LEU A 708 9.33 -19.21 -19.48
N ARG A 709 9.70 -18.04 -18.91
CA ARG A 709 10.49 -17.02 -19.61
C ARG A 709 11.92 -17.48 -19.92
N ALA A 710 12.53 -18.26 -19.03
CA ALA A 710 13.88 -18.80 -19.17
C ALA A 710 13.97 -20.04 -20.10
N GLY A 711 12.90 -20.40 -20.81
CA GLY A 711 12.91 -21.55 -21.73
C GLY A 711 12.74 -22.90 -21.05
N GLY A 712 12.23 -22.95 -19.82
CA GLY A 712 11.87 -24.18 -19.11
C GLY A 712 12.93 -24.72 -18.16
N GLU A 713 14.08 -24.08 -18.03
CA GLU A 713 15.03 -24.41 -16.97
C GLU A 713 14.49 -23.89 -15.63
N GLU A 714 14.25 -24.82 -14.69
CA GLU A 714 13.98 -24.47 -13.31
C GLU A 714 15.21 -23.75 -12.77
N GLY A 715 15.13 -22.41 -12.67
CA GLY A 715 16.12 -21.63 -11.94
C GLY A 715 16.18 -22.21 -10.53
N GLY A 716 17.27 -22.92 -10.23
CA GLY A 716 17.44 -23.58 -8.94
C GLY A 716 17.24 -22.57 -7.83
N GLU A 717 16.55 -22.97 -6.76
CA GLU A 717 16.48 -22.17 -5.53
C GLU A 717 17.89 -21.65 -5.22
N GLU A 718 18.06 -20.33 -5.06
CA GLU A 718 19.24 -19.76 -4.42
C GLU A 718 19.28 -20.33 -2.99
N ALA A 719 19.92 -21.50 -2.86
CA ALA A 719 20.01 -22.22 -1.61
C ALA A 719 20.82 -21.34 -0.64
N ARG A 720 20.11 -20.75 0.33
CA ARG A 720 20.70 -19.88 1.34
C ARG A 720 21.76 -20.64 2.13
N VAL A 721 22.83 -19.94 2.50
CA VAL A 721 23.88 -20.50 3.34
C VAL A 721 23.30 -20.87 4.70
N ARG A 722 23.33 -22.16 5.05
CA ARG A 722 22.98 -22.67 6.36
C ARG A 722 24.16 -22.47 7.32
N PHE A 723 23.94 -21.80 8.44
CA PHE A 723 24.94 -21.66 9.50
C PHE A 723 24.64 -22.63 10.64
N ASP A 724 25.59 -23.50 10.92
CA ASP A 724 25.64 -24.38 12.09
C ASP A 724 26.90 -24.03 12.88
N VAL A 725 26.93 -22.81 13.41
CA VAL A 725 28.07 -22.26 14.15
C VAL A 725 27.59 -21.84 15.53
N ASP A 726 28.20 -22.42 16.55
CA ASP A 726 27.82 -22.26 17.95
C ASP A 726 28.19 -20.86 18.49
N VAL A 727 27.35 -19.85 18.15
CA VAL A 727 27.46 -18.44 18.52
C VAL A 727 26.13 -17.97 19.11
N ASP A 728 26.19 -17.21 20.21
CA ASP A 728 25.03 -16.58 20.83
C ASP A 728 24.54 -15.42 19.96
N ALA A 729 23.47 -15.69 19.19
CA ALA A 729 22.87 -14.75 18.25
C ALA A 729 21.35 -14.73 18.45
N TYR A 730 20.88 -13.76 19.24
CA TYR A 730 19.48 -13.62 19.61
C TYR A 730 19.14 -12.16 19.93
N VAL A 731 17.85 -11.85 20.03
CA VAL A 731 17.39 -10.51 20.41
C VAL A 731 16.90 -10.55 21.86
N PRO A 732 17.62 -9.93 22.82
CA PRO A 732 17.24 -9.96 24.22
C PRO A 732 15.93 -9.21 24.48
N ALA A 733 15.06 -9.77 25.33
CA ALA A 733 13.82 -9.11 25.76
C ALA A 733 14.07 -7.80 26.54
N SER A 734 15.25 -7.66 27.15
CA SER A 734 15.69 -6.44 27.81
C SER A 734 16.04 -5.31 26.84
N TYR A 735 16.26 -5.61 25.55
CA TYR A 735 16.57 -4.62 24.52
C TYR A 735 15.35 -4.33 23.64
N VAL A 736 14.67 -5.38 23.17
CA VAL A 736 13.40 -5.26 22.44
C VAL A 736 12.32 -5.99 23.24
N PRO A 737 11.47 -5.27 24.00
CA PRO A 737 10.50 -5.89 24.92
C PRO A 737 9.25 -6.42 24.20
N PHE A 738 8.97 -5.95 22.98
CA PHE A 738 7.78 -6.32 22.21
C PHE A 738 8.09 -7.49 21.27
N GLU A 739 7.34 -8.59 21.37
CA GLU A 739 7.53 -9.78 20.53
C GLU A 739 7.48 -9.44 19.03
N ALA A 740 6.47 -8.67 18.58
CA ALA A 740 6.32 -8.27 17.18
C ALA A 740 7.57 -7.57 16.61
N ALA A 741 8.17 -6.65 17.38
CA ALA A 741 9.39 -5.97 17.00
C ALA A 741 10.58 -6.94 16.93
N LYS A 742 10.65 -7.91 17.85
CA LYS A 742 11.66 -8.99 17.82
C LYS A 742 11.55 -9.86 16.56
N ILE A 743 10.32 -10.18 16.13
CA ILE A 743 10.06 -10.90 14.87
C ILE A 743 10.60 -10.10 13.68
N ASP A 744 10.30 -8.80 13.64
CA ASP A 744 10.71 -7.92 12.54
C ASP A 744 12.23 -7.87 12.37
N VAL A 745 12.97 -7.77 13.48
CA VAL A 745 14.44 -7.78 13.46
C VAL A 745 14.98 -9.06 12.84
N HIS A 746 14.63 -10.22 13.40
CA HIS A 746 15.12 -11.51 12.89
C HIS A 746 14.78 -11.72 11.41
N ARG A 747 13.58 -11.31 11.03
CA ARG A 747 13.10 -11.36 9.65
C ARG A 747 13.92 -10.46 8.72
N ARG A 748 14.18 -9.21 9.10
CA ARG A 748 14.98 -8.28 8.29
C ARG A 748 16.41 -8.77 8.13
N VAL A 749 16.98 -9.38 9.18
CA VAL A 749 18.31 -10.04 9.10
C VAL A 749 18.29 -11.24 8.15
N ALA A 750 17.28 -12.12 8.26
CA ALA A 750 17.13 -13.30 7.41
C ALA A 750 16.76 -12.96 5.95
N GLY A 751 16.11 -11.81 5.72
CA GLY A 751 15.66 -11.32 4.43
C GLY A 751 16.67 -10.44 3.69
N ALA A 752 17.64 -9.86 4.40
CA ALA A 752 18.66 -8.98 3.84
C ALA A 752 19.43 -9.65 2.69
N ARG A 753 19.62 -8.91 1.60
CA ARG A 753 20.37 -9.35 0.41
C ARG A 753 21.67 -8.58 0.23
N GLU A 754 21.75 -7.41 0.86
CA GLU A 754 22.90 -6.55 0.81
C GLU A 754 23.37 -6.20 2.22
N VAL A 755 24.68 -5.97 2.36
CA VAL A 755 25.27 -5.54 3.63
C VAL A 755 24.73 -4.15 4.04
N GLY A 756 24.31 -3.33 3.08
CA GLY A 756 23.66 -2.04 3.33
C GLY A 756 22.34 -2.17 4.11
N ASP A 757 21.52 -3.19 3.80
CA ASP A 757 20.24 -3.45 4.49
C ASP A 757 20.46 -3.66 6.00
N LEU A 758 21.51 -4.40 6.35
CA LEU A 758 21.87 -4.73 7.74
C LEU A 758 22.41 -3.50 8.48
N ARG A 759 23.17 -2.63 7.80
CA ARG A 759 23.65 -1.37 8.39
C ARG A 759 22.49 -0.42 8.69
N ALA A 760 21.58 -0.25 7.75
CA ALA A 760 20.38 0.57 7.96
C ALA A 760 19.53 0.03 9.12
N LEU A 761 19.35 -1.29 9.22
CA LEU A 761 18.68 -1.92 10.36
C LEU A 761 19.42 -1.65 11.68
N ARG A 762 20.76 -1.76 11.69
CA ARG A 762 21.56 -1.48 12.89
C ARG A 762 21.39 -0.04 13.37
N ASP A 763 21.45 0.92 12.45
CA ASP A 763 21.35 2.33 12.78
C ASP A 763 19.93 2.67 13.27
N GLU A 764 18.89 2.08 12.68
CA GLU A 764 17.51 2.18 13.16
C GLU A 764 17.32 1.55 14.55
N LEU A 765 17.87 0.35 14.80
CA LEU A 765 17.81 -0.28 16.11
C LEU A 765 18.48 0.58 17.17
N ARG A 766 19.60 1.22 16.80
CA ARG A 766 20.32 2.12 17.67
C ARG A 766 19.51 3.37 18.02
N ASP A 767 18.84 3.94 17.03
CA ASP A 767 17.99 5.11 17.18
C ASP A 767 16.76 4.83 18.06
N ARG A 768 16.11 3.68 17.84
CA ARG A 768 14.86 3.31 18.52
C ARG A 768 15.05 2.74 19.94
N PHE A 769 16.10 1.95 20.16
CA PHE A 769 16.26 1.15 21.38
C PHE A 769 17.58 1.42 22.13
N GLY A 770 18.45 2.28 21.61
CA GLY A 770 19.75 2.61 22.22
C GLY A 770 20.89 1.68 21.75
N PRO A 771 22.03 1.59 22.47
CA PRO A 771 23.18 0.81 22.02
C PRO A 771 22.86 -0.67 21.75
N VAL A 772 23.26 -1.17 20.58
CA VAL A 772 23.00 -2.56 20.15
C VAL A 772 23.79 -3.55 21.03
N PRO A 773 23.13 -4.51 21.71
CA PRO A 773 23.80 -5.51 22.54
C PRO A 773 24.60 -6.52 21.72
N GLU A 774 25.62 -7.12 22.33
CA GLU A 774 26.50 -8.12 21.69
C GLU A 774 25.75 -9.28 21.01
N PRO A 775 24.71 -9.92 21.60
CA PRO A 775 23.96 -10.98 20.91
C PRO A 775 23.23 -10.52 19.63
N VAL A 776 22.85 -9.24 19.56
CA VAL A 776 22.21 -8.64 18.38
C VAL A 776 23.26 -8.28 17.33
N GLU A 777 24.43 -7.81 17.77
CA GLU A 777 25.57 -7.58 16.87
C GLU A 777 26.02 -8.89 16.22
N ASN A 778 26.11 -9.98 16.99
CA ASN A 778 26.42 -11.32 16.48
C ASN A 778 25.41 -11.76 15.42
N LEU A 779 24.11 -11.50 15.63
CA LEU A 779 23.05 -11.79 14.67
C LEU A 779 23.24 -11.02 13.36
N LEU A 780 23.58 -9.73 13.43
CA LEU A 780 23.84 -8.89 12.27
C LEU A 780 25.09 -9.33 11.50
N GLU A 781 26.17 -9.66 12.21
CA GLU A 781 27.42 -10.13 11.60
C GLU A 781 27.28 -11.51 10.95
N LEU A 782 26.52 -12.44 11.55
CA LEU A 782 26.15 -13.69 10.88
C LEU A 782 25.31 -13.44 9.63
N GLY A 783 24.38 -12.47 9.69
CA GLY A 783 23.60 -12.03 8.53
C GLY A 783 24.50 -11.51 7.40
N ARG A 784 25.54 -10.74 7.75
CA ARG A 784 26.53 -10.23 6.80
C ARG A 784 27.35 -11.36 6.18
N ALA A 785 27.91 -12.27 6.99
CA ALA A 785 28.66 -13.42 6.52
C ALA A 785 27.83 -14.30 5.59
N ARG A 786 26.53 -14.47 5.88
CA ARG A 786 25.58 -15.19 5.02
C ARG A 786 25.47 -14.57 3.63
N ILE A 787 25.40 -13.24 3.54
CA ILE A 787 25.29 -12.52 2.26
C ILE A 787 26.59 -12.64 1.49
N GLU A 788 27.72 -12.42 2.15
CA GLU A 788 29.05 -12.48 1.54
C GLU A 788 29.35 -13.90 1.02
N LEU A 789 29.24 -14.93 1.86
CA LEU A 789 29.51 -16.32 1.48
C LEU A 789 28.50 -16.86 0.46
N GLY A 790 27.24 -16.43 0.53
CA GLY A 790 26.20 -16.82 -0.42
C GLY A 790 26.52 -16.36 -1.85
N ARG A 791 27.10 -15.16 -2.01
CA ARG A 791 27.57 -14.66 -3.32
C ARG A 791 28.70 -15.51 -3.90
N LEU A 792 29.41 -16.25 -3.05
CA LEU A 792 30.51 -17.13 -3.44
C LEU A 792 30.06 -18.57 -3.72
N GLY A 793 28.75 -18.84 -3.68
CA GLY A 793 28.19 -20.17 -3.94
C GLY A 793 28.22 -21.12 -2.74
N ALA A 794 28.63 -20.65 -1.56
CA ALA A 794 28.57 -21.44 -0.33
C ALA A 794 27.13 -21.85 0.00
N ARG A 795 26.95 -23.05 0.56
CA ARG A 795 25.63 -23.54 0.99
C ARG A 795 25.56 -23.87 2.47
N THR A 796 26.67 -24.24 3.08
CA THR A 796 26.75 -24.64 4.48
C THR A 796 28.02 -24.11 5.11
N VAL A 797 27.89 -23.57 6.32
CA VAL A 797 28.97 -23.22 7.23
C VAL A 797 28.73 -24.01 8.51
N GLU A 798 29.57 -24.98 8.83
CA GLU A 798 29.41 -25.81 10.02
C GLU A 798 30.66 -25.79 10.90
N PHE A 799 30.48 -25.81 12.21
CA PHE A 799 31.55 -26.07 13.18
C PHE A 799 31.36 -27.47 13.78
N ARG A 800 32.34 -28.36 13.62
CA ARG A 800 32.34 -29.68 14.24
C ARG A 800 33.74 -30.08 14.70
N GLY A 801 33.85 -30.49 15.97
CA GLY A 801 35.09 -31.06 16.52
C GLY A 801 36.30 -30.13 16.44
N GLY A 802 36.12 -28.83 16.72
CA GLY A 802 37.20 -27.83 16.66
C GLY A 802 37.57 -27.38 15.25
N ARG A 803 36.76 -27.74 14.24
CA ARG A 803 36.98 -27.35 12.84
C ARG A 803 35.74 -26.66 12.29
N LEU A 804 35.93 -25.44 11.79
CA LEU A 804 34.97 -24.71 10.99
C LEU A 804 35.13 -25.14 9.52
N SER A 805 34.04 -25.42 8.82
CA SER A 805 34.04 -25.79 7.40
C SER A 805 32.97 -25.05 6.60
N ILE A 806 33.32 -24.65 5.38
CA ILE A 806 32.45 -23.95 4.43
C ILE A 806 32.38 -24.77 3.14
N THR A 807 31.17 -25.13 2.70
CA THR A 807 30.93 -26.06 1.58
C THR A 807 29.64 -25.73 0.83
N PRO A 808 29.57 -25.93 -0.51
CA PRO A 808 30.69 -26.02 -1.43
C PRO A 808 31.27 -24.63 -1.73
N LEU A 809 32.56 -24.53 -2.00
CA LEU A 809 33.20 -23.33 -2.54
C LEU A 809 34.01 -23.74 -3.76
N GLU A 810 33.70 -23.16 -4.91
CA GLU A 810 34.44 -23.41 -6.14
C GLU A 810 35.57 -22.38 -6.26
N LEU A 811 36.76 -22.77 -5.76
CA LEU A 811 37.97 -21.96 -5.89
C LEU A 811 38.91 -22.54 -6.94
N ASP A 812 39.45 -21.68 -7.79
CA ASP A 812 40.52 -22.03 -8.71
C ASP A 812 41.89 -22.13 -7.99
N ALA A 813 42.93 -22.55 -8.71
CA ALA A 813 44.27 -22.74 -8.15
C ALA A 813 44.97 -21.44 -7.74
N ALA A 814 44.56 -20.28 -8.26
CA ALA A 814 45.10 -18.98 -7.89
C ALA A 814 44.40 -18.44 -6.64
N GLN A 815 43.07 -18.52 -6.59
CA GLN A 815 42.23 -18.15 -5.46
C GLN A 815 42.55 -18.96 -4.21
N ALA A 816 42.75 -20.28 -4.36
CA ALA A 816 43.16 -21.14 -3.25
C ALA A 816 44.58 -20.80 -2.74
N ARG A 817 45.46 -20.25 -3.59
CA ARG A 817 46.79 -19.77 -3.18
C ARG A 817 46.71 -18.43 -2.46
N GLY A 818 45.99 -17.45 -3.00
CA GLY A 818 45.77 -16.15 -2.36
C GLY A 818 45.12 -16.29 -0.99
N LEU A 819 44.11 -17.17 -0.87
CA LEU A 819 43.49 -17.46 0.43
C LEU A 819 44.49 -18.05 1.44
N ARG A 820 45.45 -18.87 1.00
CA ARG A 820 46.49 -19.46 1.85
C ARG A 820 47.54 -18.43 2.27
N GLU A 821 47.76 -17.39 1.48
CA GLU A 821 48.64 -16.27 1.83
C GLU A 821 47.98 -15.38 2.89
N LEU A 822 46.68 -15.13 2.78
CA LEU A 822 45.90 -14.35 3.76
C LEU A 822 45.62 -15.12 5.06
N ILE A 823 45.37 -16.44 4.97
CA ILE A 823 45.08 -17.32 6.09
C ILE A 823 45.86 -18.64 5.92
N PRO A 824 47.12 -18.71 6.38
CA PRO A 824 47.97 -19.89 6.25
C PRO A 824 47.41 -21.15 6.91
N GLU A 825 46.56 -20.98 7.93
CA GLU A 825 45.94 -22.08 8.68
C GLU A 825 44.72 -22.67 7.97
N ALA A 826 44.21 -22.04 6.91
CA ALA A 826 43.06 -22.51 6.17
C ALA A 826 43.44 -23.62 5.18
N ILE A 827 42.66 -24.70 5.19
CA ILE A 827 42.86 -25.87 4.33
C ILE A 827 41.68 -25.98 3.37
N TYR A 828 41.94 -25.82 2.08
CA TYR A 828 40.97 -26.04 1.02
C TYR A 828 41.16 -27.42 0.36
N GLU A 829 40.10 -28.22 0.36
CA GLU A 829 40.06 -29.56 -0.25
C GLU A 829 39.30 -29.53 -1.58
N LEU A 830 40.04 -29.65 -2.70
CA LEU A 830 39.49 -29.53 -4.06
C LEU A 830 38.41 -30.59 -4.40
N ARG A 831 38.54 -31.81 -3.87
CA ARG A 831 37.59 -32.91 -4.17
C ARG A 831 36.23 -32.73 -3.55
N THR A 832 36.19 -32.12 -2.37
CA THR A 832 34.99 -31.91 -1.56
C THR A 832 34.52 -30.45 -1.63
N GLN A 833 35.24 -29.60 -2.39
CA GLN A 833 35.03 -28.15 -2.49
C GLN A 833 34.83 -27.52 -1.10
N THR A 834 35.63 -27.97 -0.13
CA THR A 834 35.43 -27.62 1.28
C THR A 834 36.62 -26.83 1.79
N LEU A 835 36.35 -25.63 2.31
CA LEU A 835 37.32 -24.83 3.04
C LEU A 835 37.19 -25.13 4.52
N SER A 836 38.29 -25.37 5.22
CA SER A 836 38.26 -25.64 6.66
C SER A 836 39.35 -24.90 7.43
N LEU A 837 39.03 -24.51 8.66
CA LEU A 837 39.92 -23.81 9.59
C LEU A 837 39.76 -24.40 10.99
N ARG A 838 40.86 -24.62 11.71
CA ARG A 838 40.79 -24.99 13.13
C ARG A 838 40.49 -23.75 13.97
N VAL A 839 39.51 -23.86 14.84
CA VAL A 839 39.05 -22.76 15.69
C VAL A 839 38.80 -23.29 17.09
N ASP A 840 39.13 -22.48 18.09
CA ASP A 840 38.90 -22.79 19.50
C ASP A 840 37.40 -22.95 19.81
N ASP A 841 37.11 -23.62 20.92
CA ASP A 841 35.74 -23.99 21.32
C ASP A 841 34.98 -22.85 22.01
N ASP A 842 35.17 -21.62 21.51
CA ASP A 842 34.56 -20.39 22.03
C ASP A 842 33.71 -19.68 20.95
N GLY A 843 32.54 -19.16 21.36
CA GLY A 843 31.58 -18.54 20.44
C GLY A 843 32.12 -17.29 19.73
N ALA A 844 32.84 -16.43 20.45
CA ALA A 844 33.41 -15.22 19.86
C ALA A 844 34.56 -15.56 18.89
N ALA A 845 35.40 -16.54 19.24
CA ALA A 845 36.44 -17.06 18.35
C ALA A 845 35.86 -17.67 17.06
N ARG A 846 34.75 -18.42 17.16
CA ARG A 846 34.03 -18.99 16.01
C ARG A 846 33.47 -17.92 15.09
N LEU A 847 32.81 -16.89 15.62
CA LEU A 847 32.29 -15.78 14.82
C LEU A 847 33.42 -15.01 14.13
N ALA A 848 34.49 -14.69 14.87
CA ALA A 848 35.66 -14.02 14.31
C ALA A 848 36.31 -14.84 13.17
N ALA A 849 36.37 -16.16 13.31
CA ALA A 849 36.87 -17.05 12.26
C ALA A 849 35.97 -17.06 11.02
N VAL A 850 34.65 -17.08 11.18
CA VAL A 850 33.68 -16.98 10.07
C VAL A 850 33.87 -15.67 9.30
N LEU A 851 33.93 -14.54 10.01
CA LEU A 851 34.11 -13.21 9.41
C LEU A 851 35.47 -13.07 8.73
N ARG A 852 36.54 -13.58 9.35
CA ARG A 852 37.89 -13.59 8.77
C ARG A 852 37.94 -14.39 7.47
N LEU A 853 37.34 -15.58 7.44
CA LEU A 853 37.27 -16.41 6.23
C LEU A 853 36.42 -15.73 5.13
N SER A 854 35.28 -15.13 5.49
CA SER A 854 34.42 -14.40 4.55
C SER A 854 35.15 -13.23 3.90
N ALA A 855 35.84 -12.41 4.70
CA ALA A 855 36.60 -11.25 4.21
C ALA A 855 37.77 -11.67 3.32
N ALA A 856 38.57 -12.66 3.75
CA ALA A 856 39.71 -13.15 2.98
C ALA A 856 39.29 -13.79 1.65
N LEU A 857 38.15 -14.50 1.61
CA LEU A 857 37.58 -15.01 0.37
C LEU A 857 37.15 -13.88 -0.57
N GLY A 858 36.54 -12.82 -0.04
CA GLY A 858 36.18 -11.64 -0.83
C GLY A 858 37.39 -10.92 -1.43
N GLU A 859 38.47 -10.79 -0.66
CA GLU A 859 39.72 -10.16 -1.09
C GLU A 859 40.45 -10.99 -2.16
N ALA A 860 40.60 -12.30 -1.94
CA ALA A 860 41.23 -13.22 -2.89
C ALA A 860 40.50 -13.28 -4.25
N LEU A 861 39.19 -12.98 -4.27
CA LEU A 861 38.40 -12.89 -5.50
C LEU A 861 38.43 -11.49 -6.14
N SER A 862 38.67 -10.44 -5.37
CA SER A 862 38.70 -9.04 -5.86
C SER A 862 40.05 -8.67 -6.47
N GLU A 863 41.17 -9.17 -5.95
CA GLU A 863 42.50 -8.91 -6.51
C GLU A 863 42.66 -9.42 -7.96
N GLN A 864 41.93 -10.46 -8.34
CA GLN A 864 41.89 -10.92 -9.74
C GLN A 864 41.04 -10.04 -10.66
N ALA A 865 39.99 -9.38 -10.17
CA ALA A 865 39.21 -8.43 -10.97
C ALA A 865 39.97 -7.13 -11.27
N LEU A 866 41.04 -6.86 -10.52
CA LEU A 866 41.99 -5.76 -10.75
C LEU A 866 43.22 -6.19 -11.57
N ALA A 867 43.51 -7.49 -11.65
CA ALA A 867 44.64 -8.06 -12.40
C ALA A 867 44.24 -8.62 -13.78
N ALA A 868 42.95 -8.78 -14.05
CA ALA A 868 42.35 -9.09 -15.37
C ALA A 868 41.79 -7.81 -16.01
#